data_AF-A0A4Z2CFG3-F1
#
_entry.id   AF-A0A4Z2CFG3-F1
#
_cell.length_a   1.000
_cell.length_b   1.000
_cell.length_c   1.000
_cell.angle_alpha   90.00
_cell.angle_beta   90.00
_cell.angle_gamma   90.00
#
_symmetry.space_group_name_H-M   'P 1'
#
loop_
_entity.id
_entity.type
_entity.pdbx_description
1 polymer ?
#
loop_
_entity_poly.entity_id
_entity_poly.type
_entity_poly.pdbx_seq_one_letter_code
_entity_poly.pdbx_strand_id
1 'polypeptide(L)'
;MAEPDPEPIAFGAGQRLGAPETLGISTLDPAHRPPAMPPGRHVTVRVRMLDDTEELFDVSQKASGKVLLDLVCSHMNLIEGDYFGLEFQNHQKIIVWLDHIKPIIKQLRRPKHTILRFAVKFFPPDHAQLLEELTRYLFALQIKQDISSGHLTCNDTSAALMVSHIVQSEIGDFEESKCRSHLLNNNYIPDQMPLIDKIMDFHSRHIGQTPAESDYQLLEVARRLEMYGIRLHPAKDREGTRLSLTVAHTGVLVFQGHTKINSFNWAKVRKLSFKRKRFLIKLRPDLNSSYQDTLEFLMASRDCCKVFWKICVEYHAFFRLYEEPKRKPKPVLFTRGSSFRFSGRTQKQVIDYVKESEFKKIPFERKHSRVQFNSRLSPLPSPRHRVPTETGAPGVDSPPLRHWKESALVSADPSSSRTARASPLHQTNGHDDRTGSVSRMDGKRGSARQTHLEHQSTGAGSNSPCLSASACHPHGMVNGQKSLELCGHSPDGRQPSPLTSPLLNDAGSIRTDDEDEVRRKRFPTDQAYFIAKELLTTERTYVKDLEVVTVSFQNAVGQEEATPDSLKKSIFSIFEPLHKFHTGFLREVEQRLALWEGRSNAHIKGDSQRIGDVMLKNLQALRPLTVSLHKQSEALLELEKACRSCPRLEDLCRDFELQKVCYIPLNVFILRPLHRLIHYKQILERLCKHYPATHVDFRDCRAALADVSEVVEQLQGSLIKMENFQKLLELKKDLTGIDNLVVPGREFIRLGCLSKLSGKGLQQRMFFLFNDVILYTSRGMMPTNQFKVHGQLPLHGMTIRESEDEWGVPHAFTLVGQQQSVVVAASSLAEMQKWMEDIRVAIETAKTTNGLSSDLLTSSLSGSKCPEDSAVEAESEDETAASQTSLERPAPHRGNTMVHVCWHRNTSVSMVDFSVAVENQLSGNLLRKFKNSNGWQKLWVVFTNFSLFFYKSHQDDYPLASLPLLGYSVSVPSDSENIHKDYVFKLHFKSHIYYFRSESEYTFERWMEVIRSATLSSSGARGPSNKESRPH
;
A
#
# COMPACT_ATOMS: atom_id res chain seq x y z
N MET A 1 67.59 29.22 1.06
CA MET A 1 66.89 30.34 1.73
C MET A 1 66.65 29.90 3.16
N ALA A 2 66.94 30.75 4.14
CA ALA A 2 66.84 30.43 5.56
C ALA A 2 65.54 31.00 6.18
N GLU A 3 65.21 30.54 7.37
CA GLU A 3 64.01 30.87 8.15
C GLU A 3 64.03 32.31 8.71
N PRO A 4 62.93 32.75 9.34
CA PRO A 4 62.97 32.75 10.82
C PRO A 4 61.70 32.22 11.51
N ASP A 5 61.80 32.10 12.83
CA ASP A 5 60.88 31.44 13.79
C ASP A 5 59.93 32.49 14.49
N PRO A 6 59.42 32.40 15.75
CA PRO A 6 57.96 32.46 15.98
C PRO A 6 57.46 33.53 16.99
N GLU A 7 56.18 33.39 17.40
CA GLU A 7 55.51 34.03 18.57
C GLU A 7 55.19 35.56 18.46
N PRO A 8 54.34 36.17 19.36
CA PRO A 8 53.78 35.68 20.63
C PRO A 8 52.25 35.83 20.85
N ILE A 9 51.81 35.41 22.04
CA ILE A 9 50.44 35.54 22.61
C ILE A 9 50.17 36.95 23.17
N ALA A 10 48.90 37.39 23.18
CA ALA A 10 48.43 38.55 23.96
C ALA A 10 47.28 38.15 24.92
N PHE A 11 47.29 38.67 26.15
CA PHE A 11 46.38 38.29 27.25
C PHE A 11 45.59 39.49 27.81
N GLY A 12 44.39 39.21 28.35
CA GLY A 12 43.64 40.10 29.24
C GLY A 12 42.55 40.97 28.58
N ALA A 13 41.53 41.42 29.31
CA ALA A 13 41.08 41.07 30.66
C ALA A 13 39.59 41.48 30.83
N GLY A 14 38.87 40.93 31.83
CA GLY A 14 37.52 41.43 32.17
C GLY A 14 36.47 40.40 32.62
N GLN A 15 36.82 39.42 33.44
CA GLN A 15 35.85 38.46 33.99
C GLN A 15 34.94 39.15 35.04
N ARG A 16 33.62 38.96 34.96
CA ARG A 16 32.68 39.30 36.03
C ARG A 16 31.84 38.08 36.41
N LEU A 17 31.75 37.83 37.72
CA LEU A 17 31.23 36.60 38.32
C LEU A 17 29.70 36.50 38.26
N GLY A 18 29.17 35.27 38.26
CA GLY A 18 27.82 35.00 38.78
C GLY A 18 26.79 34.42 37.80
N ALA A 19 27.02 33.20 37.30
CA ALA A 19 25.96 32.30 36.85
C ALA A 19 26.32 30.87 37.29
N PRO A 20 25.37 30.05 37.77
CA PRO A 20 25.63 28.64 38.09
C PRO A 20 25.77 27.83 36.81
N GLU A 21 26.59 26.77 36.84
CA GLU A 21 26.71 25.81 35.74
C GLU A 21 25.37 25.08 35.54
N THR A 22 24.71 25.33 34.41
CA THR A 22 23.50 24.61 34.04
C THR A 22 23.86 23.24 33.46
N LEU A 23 23.55 22.19 34.23
CA LEU A 23 23.71 20.78 33.84
C LEU A 23 22.65 20.35 32.78
N GLY A 24 22.68 21.04 31.64
CA GLY A 24 21.99 20.69 30.40
C GLY A 24 22.71 19.57 29.64
N ILE A 25 22.08 18.99 28.62
CA ILE A 25 22.73 18.00 27.74
C ILE A 25 23.54 18.78 26.68
N SER A 26 24.70 19.30 27.10
CA SER A 26 25.52 20.26 26.32
C SER A 26 26.78 19.60 25.75
N THR A 27 26.67 18.97 24.59
CA THR A 27 27.76 18.25 23.89
C THR A 27 28.53 19.14 22.89
N LEU A 28 28.65 20.44 23.17
CA LEU A 28 29.26 21.43 22.26
C LEU A 28 30.80 21.36 22.22
N ASP A 29 31.33 20.60 21.26
CA ASP A 29 32.72 20.68 20.81
C ASP A 29 32.97 22.02 20.07
N PRO A 30 34.09 22.77 20.29
CA PRO A 30 34.26 24.14 19.79
C PRO A 30 34.27 24.35 18.27
N ALA A 31 34.21 23.28 17.47
CA ALA A 31 34.28 23.34 16.01
C ALA A 31 32.97 23.79 15.33
N HIS A 32 31.80 23.64 15.97
CA HIS A 32 30.51 23.95 15.35
C HIS A 32 30.07 25.41 15.58
N ARG A 33 30.19 26.23 14.53
CA ARG A 33 29.71 27.63 14.55
C ARG A 33 28.18 27.68 14.60
N PRO A 34 27.55 28.46 15.51
CA PRO A 34 26.11 28.59 15.58
C PRO A 34 25.53 29.27 14.32
N PRO A 35 24.24 29.02 13.99
CA PRO A 35 23.60 29.60 12.80
C PRO A 35 23.62 31.13 12.81
N ALA A 36 23.86 31.73 11.63
CA ALA A 36 24.11 33.17 11.49
C ALA A 36 22.95 34.04 12.00
N MET A 37 23.23 34.83 13.04
CA MET A 37 22.20 35.57 13.79
C MET A 37 21.83 36.93 13.14
N PRO A 38 20.54 37.23 12.91
CA PRO A 38 20.13 38.47 12.25
C PRO A 38 20.18 39.69 13.20
N PRO A 39 20.75 40.84 12.78
CA PRO A 39 21.02 41.97 13.67
C PRO A 39 19.78 42.64 14.24
N GLY A 40 19.76 42.82 15.56
CA GLY A 40 18.69 43.47 16.31
C GLY A 40 18.85 43.35 17.83
N ARG A 41 17.86 43.83 18.59
CA ARG A 41 17.79 43.61 20.04
C ARG A 41 17.56 42.12 20.32
N HIS A 42 18.36 41.54 21.21
CA HIS A 42 18.20 40.16 21.65
C HIS A 42 17.03 40.03 22.65
N VAL A 43 16.57 38.80 22.85
CA VAL A 43 15.65 38.42 23.92
C VAL A 43 15.93 36.99 24.34
N THR A 44 16.15 36.80 25.64
CA THR A 44 16.25 35.48 26.26
C THR A 44 14.89 34.80 26.22
N VAL A 45 14.85 33.59 25.67
CA VAL A 45 13.66 32.74 25.60
C VAL A 45 13.94 31.45 26.34
N ARG A 46 13.00 31.03 27.20
CA ARG A 46 13.12 29.80 27.96
C ARG A 46 12.49 28.64 27.18
N VAL A 47 13.23 27.55 27.05
CA VAL A 47 12.76 26.30 26.45
C VAL A 47 12.86 25.20 27.50
N ARG A 48 11.75 24.52 27.77
CA ARG A 48 11.75 23.27 28.54
C ARG A 48 11.96 22.09 27.60
N MET A 49 12.89 21.22 27.95
CA MET A 49 13.31 20.06 27.19
C MET A 49 12.49 18.81 27.54
N LEU A 50 12.74 17.69 26.86
CA LEU A 50 12.00 16.43 27.07
C LEU A 50 12.43 15.69 28.36
N ASP A 51 13.57 16.05 28.95
CA ASP A 51 14.04 15.64 30.29
C ASP A 51 13.54 16.61 31.41
N ASP A 52 12.56 17.46 31.09
CA ASP A 52 12.01 18.56 31.90
C ASP A 52 13.02 19.65 32.34
N THR A 53 14.26 19.65 31.84
CA THR A 53 15.21 20.76 32.10
C THR A 53 14.81 22.04 31.37
N GLU A 54 15.15 23.20 31.94
CA GLU A 54 14.78 24.52 31.39
C GLU A 54 16.01 25.32 30.98
N GLU A 55 16.29 25.35 29.68
CA GLU A 55 17.42 26.04 29.08
C GLU A 55 17.06 27.44 28.56
N LEU A 56 18.05 28.33 28.47
CA LEU A 56 17.90 29.74 28.11
C LEU A 56 18.63 30.07 26.80
N PHE A 57 17.87 30.48 25.78
CA PHE A 57 18.40 30.81 24.46
C PHE A 57 18.26 32.32 24.17
N ASP A 58 19.38 33.03 24.00
CA ASP A 58 19.40 34.46 23.68
C ASP A 58 19.29 34.71 22.17
N VAL A 59 18.06 34.92 21.71
CA VAL A 59 17.73 35.02 20.28
C VAL A 59 17.38 36.45 19.86
N SER A 60 17.78 36.87 18.66
CA SER A 60 17.39 38.17 18.10
C SER A 60 15.87 38.26 17.96
N GLN A 61 15.24 39.35 18.42
CA GLN A 61 13.78 39.52 18.40
C GLN A 61 13.19 39.47 16.98
N LYS A 62 14.01 39.74 15.95
CA LYS A 62 13.64 39.65 14.53
C LYS A 62 13.76 38.23 13.94
N ALA A 63 14.49 37.32 14.60
CA ALA A 63 14.72 35.96 14.11
C ALA A 63 13.42 35.16 14.02
N SER A 64 13.35 34.23 13.06
CA SER A 64 12.17 33.38 12.85
C SER A 64 12.10 32.24 13.87
N GLY A 65 10.93 31.60 13.97
CA GLY A 65 10.76 30.41 14.81
C GLY A 65 11.74 29.27 14.46
N LYS A 66 12.14 29.14 13.19
CA LYS A 66 13.14 28.15 12.78
C LYS A 66 14.52 28.41 13.40
N VAL A 67 14.99 29.66 13.45
CA VAL A 67 16.33 29.97 14.04
C VAL A 67 16.41 29.54 15.51
N LEU A 68 15.32 29.70 16.28
CA LEU A 68 15.29 29.22 17.67
C LEU A 68 15.26 27.69 17.74
N LEU A 69 14.46 27.00 16.92
CA LEU A 69 14.48 25.53 16.86
C LEU A 69 15.85 24.99 16.45
N ASP A 70 16.49 25.60 15.46
CA ASP A 70 17.82 25.21 14.98
C ASP A 70 18.87 25.38 16.09
N LEU A 71 18.83 26.47 16.87
CA LEU A 71 19.68 26.65 18.05
C LEU A 71 19.45 25.59 19.13
N VAL A 72 18.19 25.22 19.41
CA VAL A 72 17.85 24.14 20.35
C VAL A 72 18.38 22.79 19.88
N CYS A 73 18.23 22.48 18.59
CA CYS A 73 18.78 21.25 18.01
C CYS A 73 20.32 21.25 18.01
N SER A 74 20.98 22.36 17.70
CA SER A 74 22.44 22.48 17.76
C SER A 74 23.00 22.28 19.17
N HIS A 75 22.33 22.79 20.21
CA HIS A 75 22.76 22.61 21.61
C HIS A 75 22.84 21.12 22.04
N MET A 76 21.91 20.29 21.55
CA MET A 76 21.88 18.84 21.81
C MET A 76 22.66 18.00 20.78
N ASN A 77 23.27 18.61 19.75
CA ASN A 77 23.79 17.90 18.56
C ASN A 77 22.73 17.03 17.82
N LEU A 78 21.47 17.49 17.76
CA LEU A 78 20.34 16.73 17.22
C LEU A 78 20.20 16.86 15.69
N ILE A 79 20.75 15.89 14.97
CA ILE A 79 20.79 15.83 13.50
C ILE A 79 19.37 15.73 12.88
N GLU A 80 18.51 14.87 13.41
CA GLU A 80 17.14 14.60 12.93
C GLU A 80 16.08 15.60 13.47
N GLY A 81 16.51 16.82 13.82
CA GLY A 81 15.69 17.82 14.52
C GLY A 81 14.35 18.21 13.87
N ASP A 82 14.14 17.96 12.58
CA ASP A 82 12.88 18.25 11.88
C ASP A 82 11.70 17.37 12.35
N TYR A 83 11.93 16.23 13.04
CA TYR A 83 10.86 15.47 13.70
C TYR A 83 10.23 16.20 14.90
N PHE A 84 10.88 17.25 15.42
CA PHE A 84 10.54 17.95 16.65
C PHE A 84 10.00 19.36 16.39
N GLY A 85 9.58 20.03 17.46
CA GLY A 85 9.16 21.43 17.42
C GLY A 85 9.10 22.08 18.79
N LEU A 86 8.86 23.38 18.78
CA LEU A 86 8.62 24.18 19.99
C LEU A 86 7.13 24.54 20.08
N GLU A 87 6.45 24.09 21.14
CA GLU A 87 5.06 24.47 21.44
C GLU A 87 4.99 25.50 22.58
N PHE A 88 3.95 26.32 22.62
CA PHE A 88 3.66 27.21 23.75
C PHE A 88 2.16 27.41 23.96
N GLN A 89 1.78 27.77 25.19
CA GLN A 89 0.43 28.22 25.49
C GLN A 89 0.22 29.66 24.98
N ASN A 90 -0.72 29.83 24.05
CA ASN A 90 -1.05 31.14 23.49
C ASN A 90 -1.96 31.98 24.43
N HIS A 91 -2.28 33.21 24.02
CA HIS A 91 -3.13 34.12 24.80
C HIS A 91 -4.62 33.72 24.87
N GLN A 92 -5.04 32.64 24.20
CA GLN A 92 -6.35 31.99 24.32
C GLN A 92 -6.27 30.72 25.18
N LYS A 93 -5.12 30.49 25.86
CA LYS A 93 -4.79 29.29 26.65
C LYS A 93 -4.68 27.99 25.84
N ILE A 94 -4.66 28.06 24.51
CA ILE A 94 -4.49 26.94 23.59
C ILE A 94 -2.99 26.69 23.34
N ILE A 95 -2.56 25.42 23.40
CA ILE A 95 -1.20 25.01 23.01
C ILE A 95 -1.05 25.09 21.48
N VAL A 96 0.01 25.74 20.99
CA VAL A 96 0.29 25.91 19.56
C VAL A 96 1.77 25.78 19.25
N TRP A 97 2.10 25.19 18.09
CA TRP A 97 3.46 25.17 17.54
C TRP A 97 3.93 26.57 17.11
N LEU A 98 5.20 26.86 17.39
CA LEU A 98 5.92 28.04 16.91
C LEU A 98 6.04 28.00 15.38
N ASP A 99 5.61 29.07 14.70
CA ASP A 99 5.57 29.16 13.24
C ASP A 99 6.99 29.40 12.71
N HIS A 100 7.59 28.39 12.07
CA HIS A 100 9.00 28.37 11.63
C HIS A 100 9.39 29.60 10.77
N ILE A 101 8.43 30.18 10.03
CA ILE A 101 8.67 31.27 9.09
C ILE A 101 8.55 32.66 9.76
N LYS A 102 7.82 32.79 10.87
CA LYS A 102 7.50 34.10 11.46
C LYS A 102 8.53 34.55 12.49
N PRO A 103 8.87 35.86 12.53
CA PRO A 103 9.64 36.45 13.63
C PRO A 103 9.03 36.16 15.00
N ILE A 104 9.86 35.79 15.99
CA ILE A 104 9.42 35.36 17.33
C ILE A 104 8.58 36.46 18.02
N ILE A 105 8.98 37.73 17.87
CA ILE A 105 8.22 38.90 18.39
C ILE A 105 6.80 39.04 17.80
N LYS A 106 6.51 38.43 16.64
CA LYS A 106 5.17 38.38 16.02
C LYS A 106 4.35 37.17 16.47
N GLN A 107 4.85 36.39 17.44
CA GLN A 107 4.20 35.19 17.98
C GLN A 107 4.07 35.24 19.51
N LEU A 108 5.15 35.57 20.21
CA LEU A 108 5.21 35.63 21.66
C LEU A 108 4.99 37.08 22.15
N ARG A 109 3.88 37.34 22.84
CA ARG A 109 3.58 38.69 23.41
C ARG A 109 4.57 39.12 24.50
N ARG A 110 5.11 38.16 25.26
CA ARG A 110 6.06 38.38 26.36
C ARG A 110 7.08 37.24 26.38
N PRO A 111 8.10 37.24 25.48
CA PRO A 111 9.00 36.09 25.31
C PRO A 111 9.70 35.67 26.61
N LYS A 112 10.21 36.64 27.40
CA LYS A 112 10.86 36.41 28.71
C LYS A 112 9.97 35.75 29.78
N HIS A 113 8.65 35.71 29.57
CA HIS A 113 7.67 35.11 30.48
C HIS A 113 6.86 33.99 29.80
N THR A 114 7.29 33.51 28.62
CA THR A 114 6.66 32.39 27.93
C THR A 114 7.66 31.24 27.88
N ILE A 115 7.29 30.12 28.49
CA ILE A 115 8.05 28.87 28.39
C ILE A 115 7.59 28.18 27.11
N LEU A 116 8.52 27.96 26.17
CA LEU A 116 8.32 27.02 25.06
C LEU A 116 8.62 25.61 25.59
N ARG A 117 7.94 24.59 25.09
CA ARG A 117 8.30 23.18 25.32
C ARG A 117 8.85 22.60 24.03
N PHE A 118 10.00 21.95 24.10
CA PHE A 118 10.51 21.09 23.05
C PHE A 118 9.74 19.76 23.11
N ALA A 119 9.18 19.33 21.99
CA ALA A 119 8.33 18.15 21.91
C ALA A 119 8.43 17.47 20.54
N VAL A 120 8.10 16.17 20.47
CA VAL A 120 7.99 15.46 19.20
C VAL A 120 6.79 16.03 18.43
N LYS A 121 7.05 16.45 17.19
CA LYS A 121 6.06 17.09 16.33
C LYS A 121 5.50 16.13 15.28
N PHE A 122 6.31 15.18 14.80
CA PHE A 122 5.94 14.20 13.78
C PHE A 122 6.30 12.78 14.23
N PHE A 123 5.30 11.92 14.42
CA PHE A 123 5.50 10.51 14.80
C PHE A 123 5.51 9.59 13.56
N PRO A 124 6.62 8.93 13.21
CA PRO A 124 6.68 7.99 12.10
C PRO A 124 5.91 6.69 12.41
N PRO A 125 5.50 5.90 11.39
CA PRO A 125 4.85 4.60 11.59
C PRO A 125 5.74 3.53 12.26
N ASP A 126 7.04 3.73 12.20
CA ASP A 126 8.09 2.75 12.38
C ASP A 126 9.30 3.48 12.95
N HIS A 127 9.75 3.08 14.14
CA HIS A 127 10.84 3.73 14.86
C HIS A 127 12.22 3.41 14.25
N ALA A 128 12.33 2.39 13.39
CA ALA A 128 13.54 2.11 12.63
C ALA A 128 13.81 3.16 11.53
N GLN A 129 12.91 4.13 11.38
CA GLN A 129 13.10 5.34 10.55
C GLN A 129 13.73 6.51 11.34
N LEU A 130 13.98 6.33 12.64
CA LEU A 130 14.78 7.22 13.49
C LEU A 130 16.20 6.64 13.54
N LEU A 131 17.11 7.25 12.79
CA LEU A 131 18.42 6.65 12.52
C LEU A 131 19.41 6.87 13.69
N GLU A 132 19.31 8.01 14.36
CA GLU A 132 20.19 8.34 15.49
C GLU A 132 19.65 7.80 16.83
N GLU A 133 20.56 7.40 17.72
CA GLU A 133 20.19 6.93 19.06
C GLU A 133 19.61 8.06 19.92
N LEU A 134 20.17 9.27 19.84
CA LEU A 134 19.65 10.45 20.54
C LEU A 134 18.19 10.73 20.15
N THR A 135 17.84 10.58 18.87
CA THR A 135 16.46 10.71 18.39
C THR A 135 15.56 9.68 19.05
N ARG A 136 15.98 8.40 19.10
CA ARG A 136 15.20 7.33 19.77
C ARG A 136 15.05 7.57 21.27
N TYR A 137 16.09 8.03 21.97
CA TYR A 137 16.01 8.41 23.39
C TYR A 137 15.05 9.59 23.64
N LEU A 138 15.10 10.64 22.81
CA LEU A 138 14.16 11.77 22.91
C LEU A 138 12.71 11.34 22.63
N PHE A 139 12.49 10.40 21.69
CA PHE A 139 11.17 9.78 21.49
C PHE A 139 10.74 8.91 22.70
N ALA A 140 11.66 8.17 23.33
CA ALA A 140 11.39 7.42 24.55
C ALA A 140 10.96 8.33 25.71
N LEU A 141 11.63 9.47 25.90
CA LEU A 141 11.23 10.51 26.87
C LEU A 141 9.83 11.09 26.56
N GLN A 142 9.52 11.35 25.28
CA GLN A 142 8.18 11.81 24.89
C GLN A 142 7.10 10.77 25.23
N ILE A 143 7.39 9.48 25.03
CA ILE A 143 6.48 8.38 25.38
C ILE A 143 6.34 8.24 26.90
N LYS A 144 7.42 8.36 27.69
CA LYS A 144 7.35 8.45 29.15
C LYS A 144 6.41 9.59 29.61
N GLN A 145 6.55 10.79 29.02
CA GLN A 145 5.64 11.91 29.32
C GLN A 145 4.19 11.58 28.97
N ASP A 146 3.92 11.02 27.78
CA ASP A 146 2.55 10.73 27.32
C ASP A 146 1.88 9.57 28.06
N ILE A 147 2.64 8.61 28.59
CA ILE A 147 2.15 7.57 29.50
C ILE A 147 1.80 8.21 30.86
N SER A 148 2.71 8.98 31.45
CA SER A 148 2.50 9.58 32.78
C SER A 148 1.37 10.61 32.82
N SER A 149 1.13 11.34 31.72
CA SER A 149 0.00 12.27 31.59
C SER A 149 -1.31 11.62 31.09
N GLY A 150 -1.35 10.29 30.92
CA GLY A 150 -2.55 9.58 30.46
C GLY A 150 -2.95 9.84 29.00
N HIS A 151 -2.08 10.43 28.18
CA HIS A 151 -2.34 10.64 26.75
C HIS A 151 -2.21 9.33 25.94
N LEU A 152 -1.25 8.48 26.30
CA LEU A 152 -1.03 7.19 25.65
C LEU A 152 -1.80 6.08 26.38
N THR A 153 -3.11 6.02 26.15
CA THR A 153 -3.97 5.01 26.78
C THR A 153 -3.59 3.60 26.33
N CYS A 154 -3.37 2.72 27.29
CA CYS A 154 -2.99 1.32 27.10
C CYS A 154 -3.63 0.45 28.19
N ASN A 155 -3.58 -0.88 28.03
CA ASN A 155 -3.98 -1.80 29.10
C ASN A 155 -2.83 -2.03 30.09
N ASP A 156 -3.16 -2.50 31.28
CA ASP A 156 -2.28 -2.83 32.40
C ASP A 156 -1.03 -3.66 32.02
N THR A 157 -1.15 -4.57 31.06
CA THR A 157 -0.03 -5.40 30.61
C THR A 157 0.93 -4.62 29.73
N SER A 158 0.41 -3.85 28.77
CA SER A 158 1.21 -2.94 27.94
C SER A 158 1.81 -1.79 28.76
N ALA A 159 1.07 -1.25 29.72
CA ALA A 159 1.54 -0.24 30.66
C ALA A 159 2.73 -0.77 31.49
N ALA A 160 2.55 -1.93 32.14
CA ALA A 160 3.61 -2.53 32.95
C ALA A 160 4.86 -2.87 32.13
N LEU A 161 4.69 -3.41 30.91
CA LEU A 161 5.81 -3.71 30.00
C LEU A 161 6.55 -2.44 29.56
N MET A 162 5.84 -1.40 29.12
CA MET A 162 6.48 -0.12 28.75
C MET A 162 7.22 0.52 29.93
N VAL A 163 6.62 0.54 31.13
CA VAL A 163 7.29 1.05 32.32
C VAL A 163 8.51 0.21 32.68
N SER A 164 8.47 -1.12 32.55
CA SER A 164 9.65 -1.98 32.81
C SER A 164 10.81 -1.72 31.85
N HIS A 165 10.55 -1.29 30.61
CA HIS A 165 11.60 -0.83 29.69
C HIS A 165 12.17 0.53 30.08
N ILE A 166 11.34 1.47 30.55
CA ILE A 166 11.78 2.76 31.10
C ILE A 166 12.65 2.53 32.36
N VAL A 167 12.26 1.59 33.23
CA VAL A 167 13.05 1.23 34.42
C VAL A 167 14.39 0.60 34.02
N GLN A 168 14.42 -0.34 33.05
CA GLN A 168 15.68 -0.90 32.54
C GLN A 168 16.62 0.18 31.95
N SER A 169 16.11 1.16 31.19
CA SER A 169 16.95 2.25 30.67
C SER A 169 17.34 3.29 31.73
N GLU A 170 16.64 3.36 32.87
CA GLU A 170 16.92 4.29 33.96
C GLU A 170 17.78 3.75 35.11
N ILE A 171 17.65 2.48 35.49
CA ILE A 171 18.41 1.90 36.63
C ILE A 171 19.25 0.67 36.26
N GLY A 172 19.24 0.25 34.99
CA GLY A 172 19.92 -0.97 34.52
C GLY A 172 19.18 -2.24 34.94
N ASP A 173 19.92 -3.35 35.02
CA ASP A 173 19.38 -4.68 35.29
C ASP A 173 18.60 -4.79 36.60
N PHE A 174 17.69 -5.77 36.63
CA PHE A 174 16.77 -5.98 37.74
C PHE A 174 17.46 -6.40 39.04
N GLU A 175 17.34 -5.54 40.05
CA GLU A 175 17.57 -5.84 41.46
C GLU A 175 16.27 -5.49 42.21
N GLU A 176 15.71 -6.46 42.95
CA GLU A 176 14.33 -6.36 43.48
C GLU A 176 14.13 -5.15 44.42
N SER A 177 15.05 -4.96 45.36
CA SER A 177 15.10 -3.84 46.31
C SER A 177 15.14 -2.47 45.60
N LYS A 178 16.07 -2.34 44.65
CA LYS A 178 16.34 -1.14 43.86
C LYS A 178 15.15 -0.79 42.96
N CYS A 179 14.61 -1.78 42.25
CA CYS A 179 13.45 -1.62 41.36
C CYS A 179 12.19 -1.22 42.16
N ARG A 180 11.90 -1.92 43.27
CA ARG A 180 10.75 -1.58 44.13
C ARG A 180 10.87 -0.17 44.72
N SER A 181 12.07 0.21 45.18
CA SER A 181 12.34 1.57 45.66
C SER A 181 12.17 2.63 44.55
N HIS A 182 12.68 2.36 43.34
CA HIS A 182 12.55 3.27 42.19
C HIS A 182 11.08 3.48 41.78
N LEU A 183 10.26 2.42 41.80
CA LEU A 183 8.83 2.44 41.50
C LEU A 183 7.94 3.04 42.59
N LEU A 184 8.41 3.11 43.84
CA LEU A 184 7.73 3.86 44.91
C LEU A 184 8.08 5.35 44.90
N ASN A 185 9.26 5.72 44.38
CA ASN A 185 9.73 7.11 44.33
C ASN A 185 9.39 7.85 43.02
N ASN A 186 9.06 7.16 41.94
CA ASN A 186 8.79 7.76 40.62
C ASN A 186 7.46 7.26 40.04
N ASN A 187 6.56 8.18 39.66
CA ASN A 187 5.29 7.84 39.03
C ASN A 187 5.39 7.92 37.49
N TYR A 188 5.29 6.76 36.82
CA TYR A 188 5.30 6.63 35.36
C TYR A 188 3.89 6.52 34.77
N ILE A 189 2.91 6.07 35.55
CA ILE A 189 1.50 5.92 35.18
C ILE A 189 0.59 6.42 36.33
N PRO A 190 -0.63 6.91 36.05
CA PRO A 190 -1.54 7.40 37.09
C PRO A 190 -1.87 6.35 38.17
N ASP A 191 -2.22 5.13 37.76
CA ASP A 191 -2.62 4.03 38.65
C ASP A 191 -1.48 3.01 38.81
N GLN A 192 -0.32 3.46 39.30
CA GLN A 192 0.89 2.62 39.34
C GLN A 192 0.88 1.51 40.40
N MET A 193 0.29 1.75 41.56
CA MET A 193 0.41 0.85 42.73
C MET A 193 -0.02 -0.61 42.44
N PRO A 194 -1.14 -0.90 41.75
CA PRO A 194 -1.55 -2.28 41.44
C PRO A 194 -0.64 -3.00 40.43
N LEU A 195 0.29 -2.27 39.78
CA LEU A 195 1.10 -2.77 38.68
C LEU A 195 2.59 -2.94 39.05
N ILE A 196 3.02 -2.54 40.24
CA ILE A 196 4.43 -2.62 40.69
C ILE A 196 5.00 -4.03 40.51
N ASP A 197 4.35 -5.05 41.08
CA ASP A 197 4.87 -6.43 41.04
C ASP A 197 4.93 -7.00 39.60
N LYS A 198 4.04 -6.51 38.72
CA LYS A 198 3.98 -6.86 37.29
C LYS A 198 5.03 -6.13 36.46
N ILE A 199 5.37 -4.89 36.81
CA ILE A 199 6.50 -4.14 36.24
C ILE A 199 7.81 -4.83 36.64
N MET A 200 7.93 -5.27 37.89
CA MET A 200 9.08 -5.99 38.41
C MET A 200 9.26 -7.36 37.72
N ASP A 201 8.17 -8.11 37.52
CA ASP A 201 8.19 -9.36 36.73
C ASP A 201 8.73 -9.14 35.31
N PHE A 202 8.26 -8.12 34.58
CA PHE A 202 8.80 -7.80 33.26
C PHE A 202 10.26 -7.32 33.31
N HIS A 203 10.62 -6.47 34.28
CA HIS A 203 12.00 -5.97 34.42
C HIS A 203 12.99 -7.12 34.69
N SER A 204 12.61 -8.13 35.46
CA SER A 204 13.43 -9.33 35.70
C SER A 204 13.79 -10.12 34.43
N ARG A 205 13.04 -9.92 33.33
CA ARG A 205 13.24 -10.56 32.02
C ARG A 205 14.07 -9.72 31.06
N HIS A 206 14.50 -8.52 31.46
CA HIS A 206 15.26 -7.57 30.64
C HIS A 206 16.76 -7.53 30.96
N ILE A 207 17.24 -8.42 31.84
CA ILE A 207 18.65 -8.53 32.24
C ILE A 207 19.57 -8.62 31.01
N GLY A 208 20.59 -7.76 30.97
CA GLY A 208 21.56 -7.66 29.88
C GLY A 208 21.13 -6.73 28.72
N GLN A 209 19.93 -6.16 28.73
CA GLN A 209 19.52 -5.16 27.73
C GLN A 209 20.14 -3.79 28.04
N THR A 210 20.82 -3.19 27.08
CA THR A 210 21.32 -1.82 27.23
C THR A 210 20.18 -0.79 27.24
N PRO A 211 20.39 0.42 27.80
CA PRO A 211 19.40 1.49 27.72
C PRO A 211 18.95 1.82 26.29
N ALA A 212 19.83 1.72 25.29
CA ALA A 212 19.52 1.99 23.89
C ALA A 212 18.61 0.92 23.25
N GLU A 213 18.75 -0.33 23.67
CA GLU A 213 17.90 -1.44 23.25
C GLU A 213 16.55 -1.38 23.98
N SER A 214 16.54 -1.04 25.26
CA SER A 214 15.30 -0.89 26.03
C SER A 214 14.45 0.30 25.54
N ASP A 215 15.07 1.44 25.18
CA ASP A 215 14.37 2.54 24.50
C ASP A 215 13.76 2.09 23.16
N TYR A 216 14.46 1.25 22.40
CA TYR A 216 13.97 0.71 21.13
C TYR A 216 12.78 -0.26 21.34
N GLN A 217 12.82 -1.12 22.36
CA GLN A 217 11.68 -1.99 22.70
C GLN A 217 10.49 -1.20 23.25
N LEU A 218 10.72 -0.14 24.04
CA LEU A 218 9.67 0.80 24.46
C LEU A 218 8.94 1.39 23.26
N LEU A 219 9.69 1.86 22.24
CA LEU A 219 9.09 2.38 21.01
C LEU A 219 8.39 1.30 20.17
N GLU A 220 8.90 0.07 20.18
CA GLU A 220 8.29 -1.09 19.50
C GLU A 220 6.95 -1.51 20.12
N VAL A 221 6.82 -1.43 21.45
CA VAL A 221 5.53 -1.62 22.14
C VAL A 221 4.63 -0.42 21.92
N ALA A 222 5.13 0.80 22.12
CA ALA A 222 4.34 2.03 22.06
C ALA A 222 3.68 2.24 20.68
N ARG A 223 4.41 2.01 19.57
CA ARG A 223 3.87 2.19 18.20
C ARG A 223 2.71 1.27 17.83
N ARG A 224 2.43 0.22 18.63
CA ARG A 224 1.32 -0.71 18.44
C ARG A 224 0.01 -0.23 19.09
N LEU A 225 0.08 0.82 19.92
CA LEU A 225 -1.07 1.38 20.64
C LEU A 225 -1.84 2.38 19.76
N GLU A 226 -3.18 2.37 19.84
CA GLU A 226 -4.04 3.23 19.01
C GLU A 226 -3.81 4.74 19.25
N MET A 227 -3.38 5.12 20.45
CA MET A 227 -3.11 6.52 20.82
C MET A 227 -1.65 6.97 20.59
N TYR A 228 -0.81 6.15 19.96
CA TYR A 228 0.59 6.52 19.65
C TYR A 228 0.69 7.78 18.78
N GLY A 229 1.31 8.84 19.32
CA GLY A 229 1.44 10.14 18.67
C GLY A 229 0.13 10.90 18.47
N ILE A 230 -0.99 10.45 19.04
CA ILE A 230 -2.31 11.02 18.80
C ILE A 230 -2.54 12.27 19.66
N ARG A 231 -2.89 13.39 18.99
CA ARG A 231 -3.30 14.65 19.64
C ARG A 231 -4.73 15.00 19.22
N LEU A 232 -5.69 14.77 20.14
CA LEU A 232 -7.11 14.96 19.87
C LEU A 232 -7.53 16.44 19.91
N HIS A 233 -8.12 16.91 18.81
CA HIS A 233 -8.69 18.26 18.69
C HIS A 233 -10.23 18.20 18.64
N PRO A 234 -10.94 18.70 19.66
CA PRO A 234 -12.41 18.62 19.73
C PRO A 234 -13.14 19.29 18.55
N ALA A 235 -14.10 18.56 18.01
CA ALA A 235 -14.92 18.92 16.87
C ALA A 235 -16.36 18.36 17.00
N LYS A 236 -17.17 18.62 15.98
CA LYS A 236 -18.44 17.95 15.71
C LYS A 236 -18.54 17.66 14.22
N ASP A 237 -19.39 16.72 13.84
CA ASP A 237 -19.85 16.52 12.45
C ASP A 237 -20.93 17.58 12.08
N ARG A 238 -21.79 17.28 11.10
CA ARG A 238 -22.89 18.18 10.66
C ARG A 238 -24.14 17.97 11.51
N GLU A 239 -24.29 16.76 12.04
CA GLU A 239 -25.38 16.21 12.82
C GLU A 239 -25.33 16.69 14.28
N GLY A 240 -24.14 17.05 14.76
CA GLY A 240 -23.89 17.65 16.08
C GLY A 240 -23.19 16.73 17.08
N THR A 241 -22.83 15.51 16.67
CA THR A 241 -22.11 14.50 17.45
C THR A 241 -20.81 15.05 17.99
N ARG A 242 -20.42 14.69 19.22
CA ARG A 242 -19.14 15.10 19.81
C ARG A 242 -18.03 14.18 19.33
N LEU A 243 -17.11 14.73 18.52
CA LEU A 243 -16.00 14.01 17.91
C LEU A 243 -14.67 14.68 18.23
N SER A 244 -13.57 13.97 17.98
CA SER A 244 -12.22 14.53 17.99
C SER A 244 -11.54 14.26 16.66
N LEU A 245 -10.85 15.26 16.12
CA LEU A 245 -9.99 15.09 14.94
C LEU A 245 -8.52 15.03 15.37
N THR A 246 -7.73 14.23 14.68
CA THR A 246 -6.26 14.15 14.88
C THR A 246 -5.57 14.00 13.52
N VAL A 247 -4.24 14.16 13.51
CA VAL A 247 -3.40 14.14 12.32
C VAL A 247 -2.30 13.11 12.51
N ALA A 248 -2.13 12.21 11.55
CA ALA A 248 -1.13 11.14 11.58
C ALA A 248 -0.35 11.09 10.26
N HIS A 249 0.72 10.29 10.21
CA HIS A 249 1.49 10.06 8.99
C HIS A 249 0.63 9.47 7.84
N THR A 250 -0.47 8.78 8.15
CA THR A 250 -1.43 8.23 7.16
C THR A 250 -2.43 9.24 6.62
N GLY A 251 -2.90 10.19 7.43
CA GLY A 251 -4.08 11.00 7.11
C GLY A 251 -4.63 11.83 8.27
N VAL A 252 -5.83 12.36 8.09
CA VAL A 252 -6.66 12.93 9.17
C VAL A 252 -7.54 11.82 9.74
N LEU A 253 -7.46 11.57 11.04
CA LEU A 253 -8.25 10.53 11.70
C LEU A 253 -9.40 11.16 12.51
N VAL A 254 -10.50 10.43 12.66
CA VAL A 254 -11.68 10.83 13.44
C VAL A 254 -11.88 9.84 14.58
N PHE A 255 -12.04 10.38 15.79
CA PHE A 255 -12.21 9.64 17.03
C PHE A 255 -13.53 10.00 17.71
N GLN A 256 -14.12 9.02 18.40
CA GLN A 256 -15.24 9.21 19.32
C GLN A 256 -14.82 8.63 20.68
N GLY A 257 -14.68 9.49 21.69
CA GLY A 257 -13.88 9.14 22.86
C GLY A 257 -12.42 8.89 22.46
N HIS A 258 -11.89 7.72 22.84
CA HIS A 258 -10.55 7.25 22.46
C HIS A 258 -10.56 6.20 21.33
N THR A 259 -11.73 5.83 20.80
CA THR A 259 -11.85 4.88 19.69
C THR A 259 -11.81 5.61 18.34
N LYS A 260 -10.98 5.13 17.40
CA LYS A 260 -10.93 5.66 16.02
C LYS A 260 -12.14 5.16 15.21
N ILE A 261 -13.00 6.08 14.79
CA ILE A 261 -14.20 5.76 13.99
C ILE A 261 -14.00 5.95 12.47
N ASN A 262 -13.05 6.77 12.03
CA ASN A 262 -12.80 7.01 10.59
C ASN A 262 -11.37 7.48 10.30
N SER A 263 -10.92 7.38 9.05
CA SER A 263 -9.55 7.72 8.60
C SER A 263 -9.53 8.23 7.15
N PHE A 264 -9.19 9.50 6.96
CA PHE A 264 -9.06 10.14 5.65
C PHE A 264 -7.58 10.16 5.23
N ASN A 265 -7.16 9.07 4.57
CA ASN A 265 -5.79 8.89 4.06
C ASN A 265 -5.35 10.06 3.16
N TRP A 266 -4.10 10.52 3.28
CA TRP A 266 -3.55 11.62 2.48
C TRP A 266 -3.70 11.44 0.97
N ALA A 267 -3.67 10.20 0.46
CA ALA A 267 -3.91 9.91 -0.95
C ALA A 267 -5.34 10.21 -1.40
N LYS A 268 -6.33 10.07 -0.51
CA LYS A 268 -7.75 10.39 -0.76
C LYS A 268 -8.10 11.85 -0.52
N VAL A 269 -7.26 12.62 0.18
CA VAL A 269 -7.48 14.06 0.36
C VAL A 269 -7.12 14.82 -0.92
N ARG A 270 -8.06 15.64 -1.41
CA ARG A 270 -7.88 16.56 -2.56
C ARG A 270 -7.50 17.95 -2.11
N LYS A 271 -8.15 18.47 -1.06
CA LYS A 271 -7.89 19.82 -0.52
C LYS A 271 -8.39 19.96 0.91
N LEU A 272 -7.54 20.49 1.80
CA LEU A 272 -7.95 20.94 3.13
C LEU A 272 -8.19 22.46 3.12
N SER A 273 -9.30 22.89 3.71
CA SER A 273 -9.56 24.33 3.93
C SER A 273 -10.40 24.55 5.18
N PHE A 274 -10.63 25.80 5.56
CA PHE A 274 -11.52 26.15 6.67
C PHE A 274 -12.28 27.45 6.39
N LYS A 275 -13.49 27.58 6.94
CA LYS A 275 -14.35 28.77 6.81
C LYS A 275 -15.01 29.07 8.17
N ARG A 276 -14.70 30.23 8.76
CA ARG A 276 -15.05 30.55 10.16
C ARG A 276 -14.57 29.43 11.09
N LYS A 277 -15.47 28.72 11.78
CA LYS A 277 -15.18 27.57 12.68
C LYS A 277 -15.37 26.18 12.03
N ARG A 278 -15.64 26.12 10.72
CA ARG A 278 -15.85 24.88 9.95
C ARG A 278 -14.54 24.46 9.28
N PHE A 279 -14.04 23.27 9.63
CA PHE A 279 -12.96 22.58 8.91
C PHE A 279 -13.56 21.79 7.75
N LEU A 280 -12.90 21.81 6.59
CA LEU A 280 -13.42 21.26 5.35
C LEU A 280 -12.39 20.35 4.69
N ILE A 281 -12.68 19.04 4.69
CA ILE A 281 -11.90 18.03 3.97
C ILE A 281 -12.59 17.80 2.63
N LYS A 282 -12.01 18.32 1.54
CA LYS A 282 -12.39 17.86 0.20
C LYS A 282 -11.64 16.57 -0.09
N LEU A 283 -12.40 15.50 -0.32
CA LEU A 283 -11.85 14.25 -0.82
C LEU A 283 -11.61 14.37 -2.34
N ARG A 284 -10.83 13.44 -2.88
CA ARG A 284 -10.89 13.10 -4.31
C ARG A 284 -12.21 12.35 -4.54
N PRO A 285 -12.85 12.45 -5.71
CA PRO A 285 -13.97 11.58 -6.04
C PRO A 285 -13.53 10.12 -5.90
N ASP A 286 -14.12 9.39 -4.97
CA ASP A 286 -13.96 7.95 -4.82
C ASP A 286 -15.11 7.28 -5.56
N LEU A 287 -14.77 6.25 -6.34
CA LEU A 287 -15.64 5.44 -7.22
C LEU A 287 -17.09 5.23 -6.73
N ASN A 288 -17.25 4.90 -5.45
CA ASN A 288 -18.47 4.33 -4.88
C ASN A 288 -19.22 5.26 -3.92
N SER A 289 -18.85 6.54 -3.81
CA SER A 289 -19.45 7.46 -2.83
C SER A 289 -20.38 8.51 -3.47
N SER A 290 -21.69 8.26 -3.42
CA SER A 290 -22.73 9.26 -3.75
C SER A 290 -22.86 10.41 -2.73
N TYR A 291 -22.15 10.31 -1.59
CA TYR A 291 -22.23 11.26 -0.48
C TYR A 291 -21.05 12.24 -0.45
N GLN A 292 -21.32 13.47 -0.88
CA GLN A 292 -20.61 14.70 -0.52
C GLN A 292 -19.06 14.68 -0.57
N ASP A 293 -18.50 15.08 -1.71
CA ASP A 293 -17.11 15.56 -1.97
C ASP A 293 -16.40 16.34 -0.85
N THR A 294 -17.13 16.92 0.10
CA THR A 294 -16.63 17.84 1.11
C THR A 294 -17.24 17.54 2.47
N LEU A 295 -16.48 16.83 3.29
CA LEU A 295 -16.80 16.62 4.70
C LEU A 295 -16.60 17.93 5.45
N GLU A 296 -17.51 18.23 6.38
CA GLU A 296 -17.46 19.43 7.23
C GLU A 296 -17.42 19.02 8.69
N PHE A 297 -16.48 19.59 9.44
CA PHE A 297 -16.36 19.40 10.89
C PHE A 297 -16.39 20.75 11.61
N LEU A 298 -17.22 20.89 12.63
CA LEU A 298 -17.41 22.11 13.39
C LEU A 298 -16.49 22.13 14.62
N MET A 299 -15.42 22.93 14.57
CA MET A 299 -14.47 23.07 15.69
C MET A 299 -14.88 24.19 16.66
N ALA A 300 -14.31 24.20 17.86
CA ALA A 300 -14.68 25.14 18.92
C ALA A 300 -14.55 26.63 18.50
N SER A 301 -13.53 26.99 17.73
CA SER A 301 -13.33 28.36 17.23
C SER A 301 -12.66 28.40 15.85
N ARG A 302 -12.63 29.60 15.24
CA ARG A 302 -11.84 29.88 14.03
C ARG A 302 -10.36 29.56 14.23
N ASP A 303 -9.84 29.85 15.42
CA ASP A 303 -8.39 29.76 15.67
C ASP A 303 -7.98 28.31 15.98
N CYS A 304 -8.81 27.53 16.66
CA CYS A 304 -8.65 26.07 16.75
C CYS A 304 -8.65 25.43 15.35
N CYS A 305 -9.60 25.84 14.51
CA CYS A 305 -9.73 25.36 13.12
C CYS A 305 -8.51 25.71 12.25
N LYS A 306 -7.97 26.92 12.42
CA LYS A 306 -6.75 27.39 11.74
C LYS A 306 -5.49 26.68 12.24
N VAL A 307 -5.39 26.38 13.54
CA VAL A 307 -4.29 25.59 14.11
C VAL A 307 -4.33 24.16 13.58
N PHE A 308 -5.49 23.50 13.62
CA PHE A 308 -5.64 22.14 13.09
C PHE A 308 -5.31 22.06 11.59
N TRP A 309 -5.78 23.03 10.80
CA TRP A 309 -5.42 23.13 9.38
C TRP A 309 -3.91 23.33 9.14
N LYS A 310 -3.19 24.06 10.00
CA LYS A 310 -1.71 24.15 9.92
C LYS A 310 -1.07 22.79 10.16
N ILE A 311 -1.46 22.08 11.23
CA ILE A 311 -0.90 20.77 11.59
C ILE A 311 -1.09 19.78 10.43
N CYS A 312 -2.27 19.76 9.80
CA CYS A 312 -2.51 18.93 8.62
C CYS A 312 -1.62 19.28 7.42
N VAL A 313 -1.39 20.57 7.16
CA VAL A 313 -0.48 21.04 6.09
C VAL A 313 0.97 20.65 6.38
N GLU A 314 1.40 20.73 7.64
CA GLU A 314 2.75 20.36 8.07
C GLU A 314 2.97 18.85 8.00
N TYR A 315 2.05 18.03 8.54
CA TYR A 315 2.13 16.56 8.47
C TYR A 315 2.10 16.04 7.03
N HIS A 316 1.19 16.55 6.18
CA HIS A 316 1.17 16.18 4.77
C HIS A 316 2.48 16.58 4.09
N ALA A 317 3.03 17.76 4.35
CA ALA A 317 4.29 18.16 3.75
C ALA A 317 5.47 17.27 4.19
N PHE A 318 5.60 17.01 5.49
CA PHE A 318 6.68 16.21 6.06
C PHE A 318 6.65 14.74 5.58
N PHE A 319 5.48 14.08 5.62
CA PHE A 319 5.35 12.65 5.31
C PHE A 319 5.02 12.31 3.85
N ARG A 320 4.60 13.27 3.00
CA ARG A 320 4.13 12.99 1.63
C ARG A 320 4.86 13.75 0.50
N LEU A 321 5.72 14.72 0.81
CA LEU A 321 6.46 15.46 -0.22
C LEU A 321 7.94 15.06 -0.26
N TYR A 322 8.52 15.09 -1.45
CA TYR A 322 9.94 14.82 -1.67
C TYR A 322 10.85 16.03 -1.37
N GLU A 323 10.30 17.25 -1.37
CA GLU A 323 11.02 18.53 -1.16
C GLU A 323 10.17 19.54 -0.36
N GLU A 324 10.80 20.56 0.25
CA GLU A 324 10.09 21.72 0.84
C GLU A 324 9.22 22.44 -0.22
N PRO A 325 7.94 22.78 0.07
CA PRO A 325 7.07 23.53 -0.84
C PRO A 325 7.64 24.89 -1.29
N LYS A 326 8.18 24.94 -2.52
CA LYS A 326 8.72 26.15 -3.17
C LYS A 326 7.76 27.34 -3.08
N ARG A 327 8.29 28.55 -2.84
CA ARG A 327 7.49 29.77 -2.67
C ARG A 327 6.82 30.14 -3.99
N LYS A 328 5.49 30.07 -4.07
CA LYS A 328 4.75 30.65 -5.20
C LYS A 328 4.89 32.18 -5.19
N PRO A 329 5.15 32.84 -6.33
CA PRO A 329 5.09 34.30 -6.41
C PRO A 329 3.67 34.78 -6.06
N LYS A 330 3.58 35.93 -5.40
CA LYS A 330 2.29 36.54 -5.04
C LYS A 330 1.92 37.59 -6.10
N PRO A 331 0.71 37.54 -6.69
CA PRO A 331 0.17 38.73 -7.34
C PRO A 331 0.00 39.85 -6.31
N VAL A 332 0.23 41.09 -6.74
CA VAL A 332 0.43 42.25 -5.84
C VAL A 332 -0.85 42.69 -5.11
N LEU A 333 -2.04 42.28 -5.59
CA LEU A 333 -3.32 42.73 -5.07
C LEU A 333 -4.10 41.63 -4.30
N PHE A 334 -4.43 41.95 -3.04
CA PHE A 334 -5.49 41.36 -2.20
C PHE A 334 -5.66 39.83 -2.16
N THR A 335 -4.61 39.07 -1.84
CA THR A 335 -4.76 37.62 -1.51
C THR A 335 -5.56 37.40 -0.21
N ARG A 336 -6.89 37.24 -0.31
CA ARG A 336 -7.82 36.97 0.81
C ARG A 336 -7.71 35.52 1.34
N GLY A 337 -6.56 35.16 1.91
CA GLY A 337 -6.29 33.79 2.38
C GLY A 337 -5.12 33.64 3.36
N SER A 338 -4.97 32.43 3.91
CA SER A 338 -3.83 32.05 4.75
C SER A 338 -2.62 31.74 3.86
N SER A 339 -1.52 32.49 4.01
CA SER A 339 -0.26 32.27 3.26
C SER A 339 0.78 31.44 4.04
N PHE A 340 0.31 30.62 4.97
CA PHE A 340 1.15 29.65 5.69
C PHE A 340 1.52 28.47 4.77
N ARG A 341 2.74 27.96 4.95
CA ARG A 341 3.30 26.77 4.29
C ARG A 341 4.22 26.05 5.29
N PHE A 342 4.49 24.77 5.06
CA PHE A 342 5.57 24.05 5.74
C PHE A 342 6.95 24.67 5.43
N SER A 343 7.91 24.53 6.35
CA SER A 343 9.31 24.88 6.12
C SER A 343 10.23 24.11 7.07
N GLY A 344 11.30 23.54 6.52
CA GLY A 344 12.06 22.41 7.10
C GLY A 344 12.29 21.32 6.06
N ARG A 345 13.07 20.29 6.41
CA ARG A 345 13.28 19.10 5.58
C ARG A 345 12.04 18.20 5.64
N THR A 346 11.66 17.57 4.52
CA THR A 346 10.66 16.48 4.56
C THR A 346 11.28 15.22 5.16
N GLN A 347 10.48 14.23 5.58
CA GLN A 347 11.01 13.01 6.19
C GLN A 347 12.02 12.29 5.29
N LYS A 348 11.78 12.28 3.96
CA LYS A 348 12.76 11.74 2.99
C LYS A 348 14.06 12.55 3.03
N GLN A 349 13.99 13.87 3.01
CA GLN A 349 15.18 14.73 3.06
C GLN A 349 15.95 14.62 4.39
N VAL A 350 15.30 14.27 5.50
CA VAL A 350 15.99 13.94 6.77
C VAL A 350 16.72 12.59 6.64
N ILE A 351 16.02 11.56 6.18
CA ILE A 351 16.57 10.19 6.02
C ILE A 351 17.73 10.14 5.01
N ASP A 352 17.62 10.88 3.90
CA ASP A 352 18.69 10.96 2.90
C ASP A 352 19.90 11.72 3.47
N TYR A 353 19.68 12.89 4.09
CA TYR A 353 20.74 13.71 4.69
C TYR A 353 21.57 12.95 5.74
N VAL A 354 20.93 12.14 6.59
CA VAL A 354 21.64 11.31 7.59
C VAL A 354 22.45 10.19 6.93
N LYS A 355 22.01 9.65 5.79
CA LYS A 355 22.74 8.61 5.03
C LYS A 355 23.89 9.15 4.20
N GLU A 356 23.77 10.38 3.70
CA GLU A 356 24.78 11.06 2.88
C GLU A 356 25.88 11.73 3.73
N SER A 357 25.69 11.84 5.05
CA SER A 357 26.60 12.55 5.95
C SER A 357 27.33 11.60 6.90
N GLU A 358 28.66 11.50 6.78
CA GLU A 358 29.52 10.79 7.75
C GLU A 358 29.66 11.59 9.06
N PHE A 359 28.58 11.70 9.83
CA PHE A 359 28.63 12.28 11.16
C PHE A 359 29.44 11.38 12.11
N LYS A 360 30.43 11.96 12.77
CA LYS A 360 31.02 11.36 13.96
C LYS A 360 29.92 11.21 15.01
N LYS A 361 29.63 9.98 15.43
CA LYS A 361 28.68 9.69 16.51
C LYS A 361 29.24 10.19 17.83
N ILE A 362 28.89 11.41 18.21
CA ILE A 362 29.23 12.00 19.52
C ILE A 362 28.34 11.33 20.57
N PRO A 363 28.90 10.65 21.59
CA PRO A 363 28.10 10.12 22.69
C PRO A 363 27.36 11.25 23.41
N PHE A 364 26.08 11.04 23.71
CA PHE A 364 25.27 11.96 24.51
C PHE A 364 25.09 11.42 25.93
N GLU A 365 25.06 12.30 26.92
CA GLU A 365 24.81 11.90 28.30
C GLU A 365 23.30 11.71 28.53
N ARG A 366 22.92 10.50 28.98
CA ARG A 366 21.56 10.15 29.36
C ARG A 366 21.28 10.68 30.76
N LYS A 367 20.16 11.38 30.95
CA LYS A 367 19.70 11.75 32.30
C LYS A 367 18.72 10.72 32.84
N HIS A 368 19.08 10.17 33.98
CA HIS A 368 18.30 9.21 34.76
C HIS A 368 17.42 9.97 35.77
N SER A 369 16.29 9.41 36.20
CA SER A 369 15.38 10.11 37.13
C SER A 369 16.08 10.44 38.45
N ARG A 370 15.94 11.69 38.91
CA ARG A 370 16.72 12.26 40.02
C ARG A 370 16.35 11.66 41.39
N VAL A 371 17.03 10.58 41.78
CA VAL A 371 17.04 10.12 43.18
C VAL A 371 17.97 11.02 44.00
N GLN A 372 17.42 11.70 45.01
CA GLN A 372 18.22 12.48 45.97
C GLN A 372 18.90 11.56 46.99
N PHE A 373 19.98 10.88 46.60
CA PHE A 373 20.84 10.18 47.55
C PHE A 373 21.71 11.17 48.34
N ASN A 374 21.29 11.45 49.57
CA ASN A 374 22.09 12.17 50.56
C ASN A 374 23.22 11.28 51.11
N SER A 375 24.26 11.03 50.31
CA SER A 375 25.52 10.44 50.77
C SER A 375 26.63 11.48 50.76
N ARG A 376 26.74 12.23 51.87
CA ARG A 376 27.96 12.99 52.17
C ARG A 376 29.07 12.03 52.59
N LEU A 377 30.01 11.74 51.70
CA LEU A 377 31.40 11.38 52.05
C LEU A 377 32.31 11.66 50.85
N SER A 378 33.10 12.73 50.92
CA SER A 378 34.14 13.03 49.93
C SER A 378 35.44 12.29 50.26
N PRO A 379 36.23 11.94 49.25
CA PRO A 379 37.65 12.33 49.28
C PRO A 379 38.01 13.39 48.22
N LEU A 380 39.12 14.09 48.42
CA LEU A 380 39.70 15.03 47.45
C LEU A 380 40.59 14.31 46.40
N PRO A 381 40.92 14.97 45.27
CA PRO A 381 41.59 14.32 44.14
C PRO A 381 43.12 14.31 44.23
N SER A 382 43.76 13.49 43.39
CA SER A 382 45.16 13.63 42.97
C SER A 382 45.37 13.09 41.54
N PRO A 383 46.41 13.53 40.80
CA PRO A 383 46.31 13.65 39.35
C PRO A 383 46.98 12.53 38.53
N ARG A 384 46.50 12.41 37.28
CA ARG A 384 47.19 11.97 36.04
C ARG A 384 48.45 11.09 36.19
N HIS A 385 48.45 9.90 35.59
CA HIS A 385 49.55 9.49 34.69
C HIS A 385 49.07 8.49 33.62
N ARG A 386 49.94 8.15 32.66
CA ARG A 386 49.62 7.46 31.39
C ARG A 386 49.67 5.93 31.51
N VAL A 387 48.91 5.24 30.64
CA VAL A 387 49.10 3.81 30.30
C VAL A 387 50.14 3.69 29.18
N PRO A 388 51.06 2.72 29.28
CA PRO A 388 51.19 1.65 28.27
C PRO A 388 50.89 0.28 28.92
N THR A 389 50.05 -0.60 28.36
CA THR A 389 50.35 -1.53 27.26
C THR A 389 51.41 -2.58 27.63
N GLU A 390 50.99 -3.81 27.97
CA GLU A 390 51.28 -5.02 27.15
C GLU A 390 50.62 -6.32 27.70
N THR A 391 50.83 -7.41 26.97
CA THR A 391 50.21 -8.75 27.03
C THR A 391 50.46 -9.59 28.30
N GLY A 392 49.54 -10.51 28.62
CA GLY A 392 49.83 -11.65 29.52
C GLY A 392 48.64 -12.55 29.89
N ALA A 393 48.76 -13.84 29.58
CA ALA A 393 47.97 -14.99 30.10
C ALA A 393 48.96 -16.18 30.28
N PRO A 394 48.61 -17.39 30.80
CA PRO A 394 47.33 -17.90 31.32
C PRO A 394 47.45 -18.64 32.71
N GLY A 395 46.41 -19.38 33.13
CA GLY A 395 46.37 -20.31 34.29
C GLY A 395 45.03 -20.21 35.05
N VAL A 396 44.11 -21.18 35.15
CA VAL A 396 44.17 -22.64 35.48
C VAL A 396 44.54 -22.85 36.96
N ASP A 397 43.64 -23.23 37.88
CA ASP A 397 43.00 -24.56 37.93
C ASP A 397 41.72 -24.71 38.83
N SER A 398 40.84 -25.62 38.39
CA SER A 398 39.89 -26.59 39.02
C SER A 398 39.24 -26.49 40.45
N PRO A 399 38.07 -27.18 40.68
CA PRO A 399 37.25 -27.16 41.92
C PRO A 399 37.38 -28.44 42.81
N PRO A 400 36.57 -28.68 43.89
CA PRO A 400 35.29 -29.44 43.72
C PRO A 400 34.14 -29.33 44.81
N LEU A 401 32.92 -29.73 44.39
CA LEU A 401 31.83 -30.46 45.08
C LEU A 401 31.18 -30.06 46.46
N ARG A 402 29.85 -29.76 46.40
CA ARG A 402 28.68 -30.34 47.17
C ARG A 402 28.62 -30.18 48.72
N HIS A 403 27.52 -30.44 49.47
CA HIS A 403 26.21 -31.13 49.24
C HIS A 403 25.12 -30.69 50.27
N TRP A 404 23.82 -30.66 49.90
CA TRP A 404 22.57 -30.85 50.73
C TRP A 404 22.40 -30.12 52.11
N LYS A 405 21.22 -29.93 52.75
CA LYS A 405 19.78 -30.33 52.62
C LYS A 405 18.93 -29.13 53.12
N GLU A 406 17.76 -28.76 52.57
CA GLU A 406 16.42 -29.39 52.64
C GLU A 406 15.62 -29.15 53.95
N SER A 407 14.47 -28.48 53.77
CA SER A 407 13.41 -27.95 54.65
C SER A 407 12.79 -28.83 55.76
N ALA A 408 12.17 -28.21 56.79
CA ALA A 408 10.74 -28.37 57.19
C ALA A 408 10.38 -27.68 58.56
N LEU A 409 9.07 -27.69 58.91
CA LEU A 409 8.40 -27.20 60.14
C LEU A 409 8.30 -25.64 60.26
N VAL A 410 7.16 -24.93 60.22
CA VAL A 410 5.68 -25.14 60.32
C VAL A 410 5.06 -24.96 61.73
N SER A 411 3.95 -24.19 61.81
CA SER A 411 3.05 -23.87 62.96
C SER A 411 3.35 -22.57 63.73
N ALA A 412 2.39 -21.74 64.20
CA ALA A 412 0.94 -21.64 63.92
C ALA A 412 0.32 -20.27 64.39
N ASP A 413 -0.94 -20.06 63.98
CA ASP A 413 -1.97 -19.03 64.30
C ASP A 413 -2.42 -18.96 65.80
N PRO A 414 -3.44 -18.18 66.28
CA PRO A 414 -4.22 -17.04 65.70
C PRO A 414 -4.68 -15.87 66.67
N SER A 415 -5.27 -14.81 66.10
CA SER A 415 -6.49 -14.02 66.52
C SER A 415 -6.79 -13.45 67.95
N SER A 416 -7.21 -12.16 67.96
CA SER A 416 -8.45 -11.58 68.58
C SER A 416 -8.53 -10.83 69.97
N SER A 417 -8.72 -9.49 69.89
CA SER A 417 -9.77 -8.62 70.51
C SER A 417 -10.04 -8.44 72.03
N ARG A 418 -10.31 -7.17 72.45
CA ARG A 418 -11.21 -6.65 73.55
C ARG A 418 -11.14 -5.09 73.61
N THR A 419 -12.18 -4.26 73.37
CA THR A 419 -13.30 -3.71 74.23
C THR A 419 -12.89 -2.79 75.42
N ALA A 420 -13.59 -1.70 75.84
CA ALA A 420 -14.72 -0.89 75.31
C ALA A 420 -15.01 0.38 76.20
N ARG A 421 -16.06 1.20 75.88
CA ARG A 421 -16.71 2.36 76.62
C ARG A 421 -15.97 3.74 76.58
N ALA A 422 -16.61 4.92 76.68
CA ALA A 422 -18.01 5.35 76.95
C ALA A 422 -18.45 6.66 76.18
N SER A 423 -19.72 7.11 76.35
CA SER A 423 -20.44 8.24 75.66
C SER A 423 -20.44 9.58 76.46
N PRO A 424 -21.08 10.75 76.07
CA PRO A 424 -22.50 10.95 75.64
C PRO A 424 -22.79 12.07 74.58
N LEU A 425 -24.00 12.67 74.57
CA LEU A 425 -24.68 13.46 73.50
C LEU A 425 -24.74 14.99 73.73
N HIS A 426 -25.06 15.79 72.67
CA HIS A 426 -26.22 16.73 72.49
C HIS A 426 -26.11 17.42 71.10
N GLN A 427 -27.13 17.46 70.22
CA GLN A 427 -28.28 18.42 70.05
C GLN A 427 -27.87 19.83 69.53
N THR A 428 -28.68 20.63 68.80
CA THR A 428 -30.15 20.92 68.94
C THR A 428 -30.82 21.36 67.60
N ASN A 429 -32.16 21.53 67.59
CA ASN A 429 -33.02 21.94 66.46
C ASN A 429 -33.37 23.45 66.43
N GLY A 430 -33.75 23.97 65.24
CA GLY A 430 -35.13 24.50 65.00
C GLY A 430 -35.45 26.01 65.10
N HIS A 431 -36.46 26.42 64.29
CA HIS A 431 -37.18 27.71 64.25
C HIS A 431 -36.37 28.98 63.82
N ASP A 432 -36.98 30.05 63.25
CA ASP A 432 -38.38 30.50 63.36
C ASP A 432 -38.95 31.25 62.12
N ASP A 433 -40.24 31.62 62.16
CA ASP A 433 -41.02 32.33 61.12
C ASP A 433 -40.85 33.87 61.09
N ARG A 434 -40.92 34.52 59.90
CA ARG A 434 -41.87 35.64 59.61
C ARG A 434 -41.73 36.40 58.25
N THR A 435 -42.87 36.46 57.55
CA THR A 435 -43.46 37.59 56.77
C THR A 435 -42.60 38.64 56.05
N GLY A 436 -42.78 38.74 54.72
CA GLY A 436 -42.60 39.94 53.89
C GLY A 436 -43.41 39.80 52.59
N SER A 437 -44.14 40.84 52.14
CA SER A 437 -45.16 40.71 51.08
C SER A 437 -45.38 42.00 50.27
N VAL A 438 -46.21 41.91 49.21
CA VAL A 438 -46.70 42.99 48.32
C VAL A 438 -45.66 43.45 47.27
N SER A 439 -45.95 43.54 45.95
CA SER A 439 -47.24 43.71 45.27
C SER A 439 -47.56 42.76 44.09
N ARG A 440 -47.64 43.27 42.84
CA ARG A 440 -48.71 42.96 41.84
C ARG A 440 -48.30 43.24 40.38
N MET A 441 -48.97 42.81 39.29
CA MET A 441 -50.11 41.88 38.99
C MET A 441 -49.98 41.48 37.48
N ASP A 442 -50.13 40.23 37.04
CA ASP A 442 -51.34 39.37 36.85
C ASP A 442 -51.97 39.46 35.43
N GLY A 443 -52.36 38.31 34.87
CA GLY A 443 -52.66 38.08 33.45
C GLY A 443 -53.28 36.70 33.17
N LYS A 444 -54.46 36.46 33.76
CA LYS A 444 -55.34 35.26 33.69
C LYS A 444 -55.71 34.83 32.24
N ARG A 445 -56.26 33.64 31.92
CA ARG A 445 -56.81 32.43 32.63
C ARG A 445 -56.88 31.26 31.59
N GLY A 446 -57.01 29.96 31.91
CA GLY A 446 -56.95 29.20 33.18
C GLY A 446 -57.67 27.83 33.09
N SER A 447 -57.52 26.96 34.13
CA SER A 447 -58.43 25.84 34.55
C SER A 447 -58.70 24.65 33.59
N ALA A 448 -58.68 23.35 33.94
CA ALA A 448 -58.21 22.48 35.06
C ALA A 448 -58.31 20.98 34.55
N ARG A 449 -58.16 19.84 35.26
CA ARG A 449 -57.89 19.41 36.66
C ARG A 449 -57.31 17.95 36.65
N GLN A 450 -57.06 17.34 37.81
CA GLN A 450 -56.81 15.89 38.04
C GLN A 450 -58.16 15.10 38.12
N THR A 451 -58.29 13.76 38.17
CA THR A 451 -57.64 12.65 38.94
C THR A 451 -57.90 11.27 38.24
N HIS A 452 -57.00 10.27 38.18
CA HIS A 452 -56.45 9.31 39.18
C HIS A 452 -57.25 7.98 39.36
N LEU A 453 -56.66 6.87 38.87
CA LEU A 453 -56.75 5.41 39.21
C LEU A 453 -58.08 4.61 39.40
N GLU A 454 -57.94 3.33 39.01
CA GLU A 454 -58.67 2.08 39.37
C GLU A 454 -59.95 1.61 38.64
N HIS A 455 -60.17 0.30 38.75
CA HIS A 455 -60.85 -0.59 37.79
C HIS A 455 -62.39 -0.59 37.83
N GLN A 456 -63.03 -0.75 36.66
CA GLN A 456 -64.14 -1.70 36.48
C GLN A 456 -64.37 -2.13 35.01
N SER A 457 -65.39 -2.96 34.77
CA SER A 457 -65.50 -3.89 33.62
C SER A 457 -66.63 -3.58 32.63
N THR A 458 -66.62 -4.28 31.48
CA THR A 458 -67.72 -4.46 30.48
C THR A 458 -68.24 -3.23 29.71
N GLY A 459 -68.60 -3.33 28.42
CA GLY A 459 -68.47 -4.47 27.49
C GLY A 459 -69.21 -4.27 26.13
N ALA A 460 -68.90 -5.12 25.14
CA ALA A 460 -69.49 -5.23 23.78
C ALA A 460 -69.36 -4.01 22.83
N GLY A 461 -69.16 -4.14 21.52
CA GLY A 461 -68.88 -5.29 20.63
C GLY A 461 -68.16 -4.78 19.35
N SER A 462 -67.54 -5.58 18.48
CA SER A 462 -68.10 -6.79 17.85
C SER A 462 -67.01 -7.75 17.28
N ASN A 463 -67.26 -9.04 17.43
CA ASN A 463 -66.81 -10.18 16.60
C ASN A 463 -65.31 -10.43 16.29
N SER A 464 -64.66 -11.13 17.22
CA SER A 464 -63.65 -12.19 16.97
C SER A 464 -64.35 -13.48 16.42
N PRO A 465 -63.73 -14.68 16.24
CA PRO A 465 -62.34 -15.11 16.56
C PRO A 465 -61.65 -16.00 15.50
N CYS A 466 -60.44 -16.48 15.83
CA CYS A 466 -59.75 -17.57 15.15
C CYS A 466 -60.39 -18.95 15.44
N LEU A 467 -60.14 -19.93 14.57
CA LEU A 467 -60.23 -21.36 14.88
C LEU A 467 -59.03 -22.12 14.30
N SER A 468 -58.62 -23.19 14.99
CA SER A 468 -57.57 -24.12 14.61
C SER A 468 -58.12 -25.55 14.57
N ALA A 469 -57.77 -26.33 13.54
CA ALA A 469 -58.08 -27.76 13.43
C ALA A 469 -57.11 -28.46 12.45
N SER A 470 -57.03 -29.79 12.53
CA SER A 470 -56.03 -30.63 11.86
C SER A 470 -56.66 -31.64 10.88
N ALA A 471 -55.79 -32.30 10.07
CA ALA A 471 -56.06 -33.45 9.20
C ALA A 471 -56.92 -33.14 7.93
N CYS A 472 -56.87 -33.90 6.82
CA CYS A 472 -56.47 -35.30 6.60
C CYS A 472 -55.66 -35.53 5.28
N HIS A 473 -55.11 -36.72 5.11
CA HIS A 473 -54.77 -37.30 3.79
C HIS A 473 -56.03 -37.63 2.97
N PRO A 474 -55.88 -37.87 1.65
CA PRO A 474 -56.18 -39.23 1.16
C PRO A 474 -55.01 -39.88 0.39
N HIS A 475 -55.17 -41.18 0.08
CA HIS A 475 -54.15 -42.05 -0.53
C HIS A 475 -54.18 -42.08 -2.07
N GLY A 476 -53.06 -42.47 -2.67
CA GLY A 476 -52.96 -43.06 -4.01
C GLY A 476 -51.84 -44.11 -4.06
N MET A 477 -52.20 -45.39 -4.14
CA MET A 477 -51.29 -46.52 -4.40
C MET A 477 -51.22 -46.74 -5.95
N VAL A 478 -50.33 -47.53 -6.58
CA VAL A 478 -50.01 -48.97 -6.42
C VAL A 478 -48.75 -49.31 -7.27
N ASN A 479 -47.89 -50.24 -6.79
CA ASN A 479 -46.84 -51.07 -7.46
C ASN A 479 -45.85 -50.47 -8.52
N GLY A 480 -44.58 -50.87 -8.61
CA GLY A 480 -43.71 -51.63 -7.69
C GLY A 480 -43.10 -52.96 -8.21
N GLN A 481 -41.76 -53.05 -8.20
CA GLN A 481 -40.90 -54.25 -8.05
C GLN A 481 -39.46 -53.73 -7.74
N LYS A 482 -38.82 -54.08 -6.60
CA LYS A 482 -38.01 -55.30 -6.30
C LYS A 482 -36.77 -55.46 -7.20
N SER A 483 -35.58 -55.81 -6.71
CA SER A 483 -35.07 -56.19 -5.36
C SER A 483 -33.56 -55.82 -5.28
N LEU A 484 -32.77 -55.98 -4.20
CA LEU A 484 -32.82 -56.90 -3.04
C LEU A 484 -32.08 -56.29 -1.82
N GLU A 485 -32.56 -56.54 -0.60
CA GLU A 485 -31.80 -56.35 0.66
C GLU A 485 -31.32 -57.69 1.23
N LEU A 486 -30.23 -57.67 2.03
CA LEU A 486 -29.97 -58.46 3.24
C LEU A 486 -28.53 -58.15 3.70
N CYS A 487 -28.19 -57.42 4.78
CA CYS A 487 -28.81 -57.01 6.06
C CYS A 487 -28.42 -57.88 7.28
N GLY A 488 -27.98 -57.20 8.35
CA GLY A 488 -27.88 -57.71 9.73
C GLY A 488 -26.49 -57.57 10.40
N HIS A 489 -26.37 -57.17 11.67
CA HIS A 489 -27.32 -56.49 12.56
C HIS A 489 -26.58 -55.65 13.66
N SER A 490 -27.34 -54.77 14.32
CA SER A 490 -26.95 -53.85 15.43
C SER A 490 -26.90 -54.56 16.80
N PRO A 491 -26.74 -53.90 17.99
CA PRO A 491 -26.52 -52.47 18.33
C PRO A 491 -25.25 -52.24 19.21
N ASP A 492 -24.76 -51.03 19.50
CA ASP A 492 -25.39 -50.02 20.37
C ASP A 492 -24.62 -48.66 20.37
N GLY A 493 -25.18 -47.59 20.98
CA GLY A 493 -24.38 -46.44 21.43
C GLY A 493 -24.43 -45.08 20.68
N ARG A 494 -25.63 -44.54 20.40
CA ARG A 494 -25.94 -43.10 20.10
C ARG A 494 -25.43 -42.47 18.78
N GLN A 495 -26.32 -41.73 18.11
CA GLN A 495 -26.00 -40.89 16.94
C GLN A 495 -25.40 -39.51 17.33
N PRO A 496 -24.55 -38.90 16.47
CA PRO A 496 -24.13 -37.50 16.58
C PRO A 496 -24.81 -36.57 15.54
N SER A 497 -25.25 -35.37 15.96
CA SER A 497 -25.56 -34.18 15.14
C SER A 497 -26.12 -33.05 16.02
N PRO A 498 -26.10 -31.76 15.59
CA PRO A 498 -25.06 -31.05 14.82
C PRO A 498 -24.70 -29.67 15.46
N LEU A 499 -23.83 -28.88 14.81
CA LEU A 499 -23.38 -27.53 15.23
C LEU A 499 -22.50 -27.56 16.52
N THR A 500 -21.64 -26.58 16.86
CA THR A 500 -21.45 -25.19 16.38
C THR A 500 -19.94 -24.82 16.38
N SER A 501 -19.58 -23.63 15.91
CA SER A 501 -18.22 -23.07 15.82
C SER A 501 -17.39 -23.07 17.12
N PRO A 502 -16.05 -23.28 17.06
CA PRO A 502 -15.13 -22.92 18.14
C PRO A 502 -14.72 -21.44 18.07
N LEU A 503 -14.70 -20.78 19.23
CA LEU A 503 -14.02 -19.50 19.42
C LEU A 503 -12.55 -19.70 19.82
N LEU A 504 -11.80 -18.60 19.70
CA LEU A 504 -10.42 -18.38 20.15
C LEU A 504 -10.02 -19.13 21.43
N ASN A 505 -8.80 -19.69 21.44
CA ASN A 505 -7.81 -19.21 22.42
C ASN A 505 -6.38 -19.27 21.86
N ASP A 506 -5.46 -18.61 22.57
CA ASP A 506 -4.07 -18.32 22.20
C ASP A 506 -3.08 -19.47 22.52
N ALA A 507 -1.84 -19.35 22.01
CA ALA A 507 -0.55 -19.90 22.50
C ALA A 507 0.38 -20.42 21.37
N GLY A 508 1.26 -19.53 20.89
CA GLY A 508 2.69 -19.79 20.74
C GLY A 508 3.19 -21.09 20.07
N SER A 509 3.25 -21.10 18.73
CA SER A 509 4.28 -21.88 18.01
C SER A 509 4.62 -21.25 16.66
N ILE A 510 5.68 -20.45 16.59
CA ILE A 510 6.31 -20.09 15.30
C ILE A 510 7.12 -21.31 14.86
N ARG A 511 6.49 -22.21 14.09
CA ARG A 511 7.24 -23.27 13.40
C ARG A 511 7.93 -22.69 12.18
N THR A 512 9.25 -22.88 12.13
CA THR A 512 10.07 -22.62 10.96
C THR A 512 9.81 -23.70 9.90
N ASP A 513 8.86 -23.43 9.01
CA ASP A 513 8.45 -24.29 7.88
C ASP A 513 9.64 -24.67 6.94
N ASP A 514 10.76 -23.94 7.02
CA ASP A 514 12.04 -24.27 6.40
C ASP A 514 12.63 -25.62 6.89
N GLU A 515 12.36 -26.11 8.12
CA GLU A 515 12.93 -27.39 8.59
C GLU A 515 12.18 -28.63 8.06
N ASP A 516 10.85 -28.57 7.94
CA ASP A 516 10.04 -29.74 7.56
C ASP A 516 10.02 -30.00 6.04
N GLU A 517 10.31 -29.00 5.18
CA GLU A 517 10.61 -29.28 3.77
C GLU A 517 11.98 -29.95 3.58
N VAL A 518 12.99 -29.63 4.40
CA VAL A 518 14.36 -30.20 4.28
C VAL A 518 14.41 -31.69 4.65
N ARG A 519 13.54 -32.16 5.55
CA ARG A 519 13.46 -33.60 5.90
C ARG A 519 12.84 -34.49 4.81
N ARG A 520 12.22 -33.92 3.77
CA ARG A 520 11.73 -34.70 2.61
C ARG A 520 12.87 -34.92 1.63
N LYS A 521 13.44 -36.14 1.63
CA LYS A 521 14.54 -36.57 0.74
C LYS A 521 14.26 -36.21 -0.72
N ARG A 522 14.80 -35.07 -1.18
CA ARG A 522 14.83 -34.71 -2.61
C ARG A 522 15.79 -35.68 -3.31
N PHE A 523 15.26 -36.62 -4.07
CA PHE A 523 16.00 -37.13 -5.22
C PHE A 523 16.28 -35.94 -6.16
N PRO A 524 17.49 -35.77 -6.71
CA PRO A 524 17.74 -34.80 -7.75
C PRO A 524 16.79 -35.08 -8.92
N THR A 525 15.87 -34.15 -9.15
CA THR A 525 14.92 -34.22 -10.26
C THR A 525 15.53 -33.47 -11.43
N ASP A 526 15.68 -34.17 -12.55
CA ASP A 526 16.23 -33.62 -13.78
C ASP A 526 15.39 -32.45 -14.31
N GLN A 527 15.98 -31.59 -15.14
CA GLN A 527 15.34 -30.42 -15.74
C GLN A 527 14.04 -30.78 -16.49
N ALA A 528 13.96 -31.97 -17.11
CA ALA A 528 12.73 -32.50 -17.71
C ALA A 528 11.53 -32.53 -16.74
N TYR A 529 11.73 -32.90 -15.47
CA TYR A 529 10.68 -32.89 -14.45
C TYR A 529 10.20 -31.47 -14.15
N PHE A 530 11.08 -30.47 -14.11
CA PHE A 530 10.67 -29.09 -13.88
C PHE A 530 9.95 -28.48 -15.10
N ILE A 531 10.28 -28.89 -16.32
CA ILE A 531 9.50 -28.56 -17.53
C ILE A 531 8.11 -29.21 -17.47
N ALA A 532 8.01 -30.49 -17.08
CA ALA A 532 6.73 -31.16 -16.87
C ALA A 532 5.92 -30.52 -15.72
N LYS A 533 6.59 -29.97 -14.69
CA LYS A 533 5.94 -29.23 -13.61
C LYS A 533 5.45 -27.85 -14.05
N GLU A 534 6.14 -27.19 -14.98
CA GLU A 534 5.66 -25.95 -15.63
C GLU A 534 4.40 -26.20 -16.48
N LEU A 535 4.34 -27.34 -17.19
CA LEU A 535 3.11 -27.81 -17.85
C LEU A 535 1.96 -27.92 -16.84
N LEU A 536 2.17 -28.63 -15.72
CA LEU A 536 1.16 -28.79 -14.67
C LEU A 536 0.70 -27.44 -14.10
N THR A 537 1.64 -26.57 -13.70
CA THR A 537 1.27 -25.34 -13.00
C THR A 537 0.56 -24.36 -13.91
N THR A 538 0.91 -24.32 -15.20
CA THR A 538 0.18 -23.53 -16.19
C THR A 538 -1.16 -24.15 -16.60
N GLU A 539 -1.29 -25.49 -16.62
CA GLU A 539 -2.57 -26.15 -16.91
C GLU A 539 -3.61 -25.88 -15.82
N ARG A 540 -3.20 -25.87 -14.53
CA ARG A 540 -4.09 -25.50 -13.42
C ARG A 540 -4.69 -24.09 -13.57
N THR A 541 -3.86 -23.11 -13.93
CA THR A 541 -4.34 -21.74 -14.21
C THR A 541 -5.22 -21.72 -15.45
N TYR A 542 -4.88 -22.44 -16.51
CA TYR A 542 -5.66 -22.45 -17.75
C TYR A 542 -7.04 -23.11 -17.56
N VAL A 543 -7.16 -24.20 -16.79
CA VAL A 543 -8.47 -24.78 -16.41
C VAL A 543 -9.29 -23.77 -15.61
N LYS A 544 -8.68 -23.04 -14.66
CA LYS A 544 -9.36 -21.95 -13.95
C LYS A 544 -9.79 -20.79 -14.86
N ASP A 545 -8.97 -20.43 -15.86
CA ASP A 545 -9.34 -19.44 -16.87
C ASP A 545 -10.51 -19.92 -17.77
N LEU A 546 -10.66 -21.22 -18.01
CA LEU A 546 -11.85 -21.80 -18.67
C LEU A 546 -13.09 -21.74 -17.76
N GLU A 547 -12.96 -22.03 -16.45
CA GLU A 547 -14.06 -21.90 -15.48
C GLU A 547 -14.62 -20.46 -15.39
N VAL A 548 -13.82 -19.43 -15.68
CA VAL A 548 -14.32 -18.05 -15.80
C VAL A 548 -15.34 -17.93 -16.94
N VAL A 549 -15.18 -18.67 -18.03
CA VAL A 549 -16.11 -18.68 -19.17
C VAL A 549 -17.26 -19.67 -18.95
N THR A 550 -16.96 -20.96 -18.72
CA THR A 550 -17.95 -22.05 -18.69
C THR A 550 -18.79 -22.09 -17.42
N VAL A 551 -18.29 -21.54 -16.30
CA VAL A 551 -19.03 -21.48 -15.04
C VAL A 551 -19.44 -20.03 -14.74
N SER A 552 -18.49 -19.10 -14.62
CA SER A 552 -18.82 -17.77 -14.07
C SER A 552 -19.59 -16.90 -15.06
N PHE A 553 -19.08 -16.72 -16.28
CA PHE A 553 -19.72 -15.91 -17.31
C PHE A 553 -20.98 -16.58 -17.86
N GLN A 554 -20.95 -17.90 -18.09
CA GLN A 554 -22.11 -18.68 -18.52
C GLN A 554 -23.28 -18.59 -17.53
N ASN A 555 -23.04 -18.56 -16.21
CA ASN A 555 -24.10 -18.36 -15.23
C ASN A 555 -24.71 -16.94 -15.30
N ALA A 556 -23.88 -15.90 -15.45
CA ALA A 556 -24.36 -14.53 -15.60
C ALA A 556 -25.21 -14.35 -16.89
N VAL A 557 -24.68 -14.81 -18.02
CA VAL A 557 -25.35 -14.84 -19.33
C VAL A 557 -26.60 -15.72 -19.32
N GLY A 558 -26.58 -16.82 -18.56
CA GLY A 558 -27.73 -17.70 -18.37
C GLY A 558 -28.92 -16.98 -17.74
N GLN A 559 -28.65 -16.22 -16.68
CA GLN A 559 -29.66 -15.48 -15.89
C GLN A 559 -30.24 -14.24 -16.61
N GLU A 560 -29.55 -13.68 -17.60
CA GLU A 560 -30.05 -12.54 -18.37
C GLU A 560 -30.94 -13.01 -19.55
N GLU A 561 -32.25 -12.76 -19.41
CA GLU A 561 -33.30 -13.06 -20.39
C GLU A 561 -33.07 -12.39 -21.75
N ALA A 562 -32.51 -11.17 -21.78
CA ALA A 562 -32.28 -10.40 -22.99
C ALA A 562 -31.08 -10.90 -23.82
N THR A 563 -30.35 -11.92 -23.36
CA THR A 563 -29.18 -12.43 -24.06
C THR A 563 -29.58 -13.39 -25.19
N PRO A 564 -29.16 -13.16 -26.45
CA PRO A 564 -29.51 -14.02 -27.58
C PRO A 564 -29.12 -15.48 -27.41
N ASP A 565 -30.03 -16.37 -27.80
CA ASP A 565 -29.84 -17.81 -27.84
C ASP A 565 -28.63 -18.25 -28.70
N SER A 566 -28.31 -17.48 -29.76
CA SER A 566 -27.11 -17.73 -30.59
C SER A 566 -25.83 -17.63 -29.77
N LEU A 567 -25.73 -16.61 -28.92
CA LEU A 567 -24.57 -16.40 -28.04
C LEU A 567 -24.48 -17.47 -26.95
N LYS A 568 -25.61 -17.80 -26.28
CA LYS A 568 -25.66 -18.88 -25.27
C LYS A 568 -25.18 -20.21 -25.86
N LYS A 569 -25.65 -20.55 -27.07
CA LYS A 569 -25.27 -21.78 -27.80
C LYS A 569 -23.83 -21.74 -28.32
N SER A 570 -23.36 -20.60 -28.81
CA SER A 570 -21.97 -20.42 -29.28
C SER A 570 -20.95 -20.65 -28.16
N ILE A 571 -21.08 -19.92 -27.04
CA ILE A 571 -20.17 -20.05 -25.88
C ILE A 571 -20.18 -21.50 -25.36
N PHE A 572 -21.35 -22.08 -25.10
CA PHE A 572 -21.45 -23.43 -24.54
C PHE A 572 -20.84 -24.50 -25.45
N SER A 573 -21.17 -24.49 -26.75
CA SER A 573 -20.71 -25.51 -27.71
C SER A 573 -19.20 -25.43 -28.02
N ILE A 574 -18.59 -24.26 -27.86
CA ILE A 574 -17.15 -24.07 -28.06
C ILE A 574 -16.36 -24.43 -26.78
N PHE A 575 -16.72 -23.85 -25.64
CA PHE A 575 -15.87 -23.88 -24.45
C PHE A 575 -16.09 -25.09 -23.52
N GLU A 576 -17.31 -25.64 -23.42
CA GLU A 576 -17.56 -26.77 -22.51
C GLU A 576 -16.85 -28.09 -22.94
N PRO A 577 -16.77 -28.45 -24.23
CA PRO A 577 -15.96 -29.61 -24.66
C PRO A 577 -14.47 -29.44 -24.34
N LEU A 578 -13.93 -28.23 -24.48
CA LEU A 578 -12.54 -27.89 -24.17
C LEU A 578 -12.30 -27.98 -22.65
N HIS A 579 -13.16 -27.36 -21.83
CA HIS A 579 -13.09 -27.44 -20.37
C HIS A 579 -13.13 -28.89 -19.88
N LYS A 580 -14.06 -29.71 -20.38
CA LYS A 580 -14.14 -31.14 -20.05
C LYS A 580 -12.87 -31.92 -20.45
N PHE A 581 -12.29 -31.61 -21.61
CA PHE A 581 -11.04 -32.21 -22.07
C PHE A 581 -9.85 -31.82 -21.18
N HIS A 582 -9.67 -30.53 -20.91
CA HIS A 582 -8.52 -30.03 -20.13
C HIS A 582 -8.59 -30.44 -18.66
N THR A 583 -9.79 -30.50 -18.07
CA THR A 583 -10.01 -31.13 -16.74
C THR A 583 -9.77 -32.66 -16.76
N GLY A 584 -9.81 -33.31 -17.92
CA GLY A 584 -9.27 -34.66 -18.14
C GLY A 584 -7.75 -34.69 -18.13
N PHE A 585 -7.14 -33.99 -19.08
CA PHE A 585 -5.68 -33.94 -19.29
C PHE A 585 -4.90 -33.48 -18.04
N LEU A 586 -5.38 -32.46 -17.32
CA LEU A 586 -4.79 -32.00 -16.06
C LEU A 586 -4.64 -33.14 -15.05
N ARG A 587 -5.64 -34.01 -14.90
CA ARG A 587 -5.59 -35.15 -13.97
C ARG A 587 -4.57 -36.20 -14.41
N GLU A 588 -4.35 -36.40 -15.70
CA GLU A 588 -3.31 -37.30 -16.21
C GLU A 588 -1.90 -36.75 -15.93
N VAL A 589 -1.70 -35.43 -16.10
CA VAL A 589 -0.43 -34.74 -15.78
C VAL A 589 -0.18 -34.75 -14.26
N GLU A 590 -1.19 -34.49 -13.44
CA GLU A 590 -1.11 -34.58 -11.97
C GLU A 590 -0.76 -36.00 -11.50
N GLN A 591 -1.43 -37.02 -12.05
CA GLN A 591 -1.13 -38.42 -11.77
C GLN A 591 0.30 -38.78 -12.17
N ARG A 592 0.75 -38.37 -13.37
CA ARG A 592 2.11 -38.64 -13.84
C ARG A 592 3.17 -38.03 -12.93
N LEU A 593 3.03 -36.77 -12.53
CA LEU A 593 4.01 -36.13 -11.63
C LEU A 593 3.97 -36.71 -10.20
N ALA A 594 2.80 -37.13 -9.69
CA ALA A 594 2.72 -37.82 -8.41
C ALA A 594 3.44 -39.18 -8.40
N LEU A 595 3.43 -39.90 -9.53
CA LEU A 595 4.21 -41.12 -9.76
C LEU A 595 5.72 -40.80 -9.89
N TRP A 596 6.08 -39.75 -10.64
CA TRP A 596 7.47 -39.30 -10.83
C TRP A 596 8.13 -38.87 -9.50
N GLU A 597 7.40 -38.17 -8.63
CA GLU A 597 7.82 -37.83 -7.26
C GLU A 597 7.95 -39.04 -6.32
N GLY A 598 7.50 -40.24 -6.73
CA GLY A 598 7.64 -41.47 -5.95
C GLY A 598 6.71 -41.57 -4.74
N ARG A 599 5.53 -40.93 -4.77
CA ARG A 599 4.54 -40.97 -3.66
C ARG A 599 3.74 -42.28 -3.57
N SER A 600 4.11 -43.29 -4.35
CA SER A 600 3.46 -44.60 -4.45
C SER A 600 4.49 -45.72 -4.37
N ASN A 601 4.09 -46.86 -3.78
CA ASN A 601 5.01 -47.96 -3.43
C ASN A 601 5.87 -48.43 -4.61
N ALA A 602 7.19 -48.52 -4.37
CA ALA A 602 8.19 -48.49 -5.43
C ALA A 602 8.54 -49.87 -6.01
N HIS A 603 8.01 -50.17 -7.20
CA HIS A 603 8.60 -51.18 -8.10
C HIS A 603 8.68 -50.75 -9.58
N ILE A 604 7.79 -49.86 -10.06
CA ILE A 604 7.77 -49.40 -11.46
C ILE A 604 8.52 -48.06 -11.57
N LYS A 605 9.86 -48.09 -11.62
CA LYS A 605 10.69 -46.88 -11.62
C LYS A 605 11.07 -46.30 -13.00
N GLY A 606 10.96 -47.08 -14.08
CA GLY A 606 11.31 -46.62 -15.43
C GLY A 606 10.21 -45.78 -16.09
N ASP A 607 9.08 -46.42 -16.40
CA ASP A 607 8.08 -45.91 -17.36
C ASP A 607 7.34 -44.62 -16.94
N SER A 608 7.49 -44.21 -15.68
CA SER A 608 6.83 -43.04 -15.08
C SER A 608 7.68 -41.76 -15.08
N GLN A 609 8.98 -41.82 -15.40
CA GLN A 609 9.88 -40.65 -15.41
C GLN A 609 9.91 -39.96 -16.78
N ARG A 610 8.72 -39.66 -17.31
CA ARG A 610 8.50 -39.08 -18.65
C ARG A 610 7.15 -38.37 -18.76
N ILE A 611 6.93 -37.59 -19.83
CA ILE A 611 5.66 -36.86 -20.06
C ILE A 611 5.22 -36.82 -21.53
N GLY A 612 6.11 -37.10 -22.49
CA GLY A 612 5.83 -37.06 -23.92
C GLY A 612 4.73 -38.01 -24.38
N ASP A 613 4.61 -39.18 -23.78
CA ASP A 613 3.51 -40.14 -24.03
C ASP A 613 2.13 -39.58 -23.63
N VAL A 614 2.06 -38.88 -22.49
CA VAL A 614 0.84 -38.20 -22.04
C VAL A 614 0.51 -37.02 -22.95
N MET A 615 1.53 -36.23 -23.34
CA MET A 615 1.36 -35.13 -24.31
C MET A 615 0.86 -35.63 -25.66
N LEU A 616 1.49 -36.66 -26.23
CA LEU A 616 1.16 -37.23 -27.54
C LEU A 616 -0.27 -37.76 -27.57
N LYS A 617 -0.63 -38.61 -26.60
CA LYS A 617 -1.99 -39.15 -26.46
C LYS A 617 -3.05 -38.04 -26.39
N ASN A 618 -2.81 -37.01 -25.57
CA ASN A 618 -3.81 -35.96 -25.35
C ASN A 618 -3.87 -34.98 -26.52
N LEU A 619 -2.76 -34.64 -27.19
CA LEU A 619 -2.78 -33.83 -28.41
C LEU A 619 -3.46 -34.55 -29.58
N GLN A 620 -3.28 -35.87 -29.72
CA GLN A 620 -4.06 -36.68 -30.66
C GLN A 620 -5.56 -36.67 -30.33
N ALA A 621 -5.92 -36.76 -29.04
CA ALA A 621 -7.30 -36.64 -28.58
C ALA A 621 -7.88 -35.20 -28.66
N LEU A 622 -7.03 -34.17 -28.82
CA LEU A 622 -7.42 -32.78 -29.06
C LEU A 622 -7.77 -32.52 -30.54
N ARG A 623 -7.22 -33.32 -31.48
CA ARG A 623 -7.48 -33.16 -32.94
C ARG A 623 -8.97 -33.02 -33.30
N PRO A 624 -9.94 -33.78 -32.74
CA PRO A 624 -11.38 -33.58 -33.04
C PRO A 624 -11.97 -32.26 -32.50
N LEU A 625 -11.38 -31.68 -31.45
CA LEU A 625 -11.83 -30.42 -30.82
C LEU A 625 -11.30 -29.18 -31.54
N THR A 626 -10.40 -29.34 -32.51
CA THR A 626 -9.94 -28.24 -33.39
C THR A 626 -11.09 -27.53 -34.09
N VAL A 627 -12.20 -28.21 -34.36
CA VAL A 627 -13.42 -27.61 -34.92
C VAL A 627 -14.02 -26.55 -33.98
N SER A 628 -13.96 -26.74 -32.66
CA SER A 628 -14.39 -25.72 -31.69
C SER A 628 -13.41 -24.55 -31.64
N LEU A 629 -12.10 -24.82 -31.73
CA LEU A 629 -11.04 -23.79 -31.74
C LEU A 629 -11.12 -22.88 -32.98
N HIS A 630 -11.47 -23.42 -34.16
CA HIS A 630 -11.73 -22.61 -35.35
C HIS A 630 -12.92 -21.64 -35.17
N LYS A 631 -13.98 -22.08 -34.47
CA LYS A 631 -15.21 -21.30 -34.21
C LYS A 631 -15.06 -20.29 -33.08
N GLN A 632 -13.95 -20.27 -32.37
CA GLN A 632 -13.71 -19.39 -31.23
C GLN A 632 -13.77 -17.88 -31.60
N SER A 633 -13.52 -17.56 -32.87
CA SER A 633 -13.73 -16.23 -33.45
C SER A 633 -15.22 -15.84 -33.54
N GLU A 634 -16.11 -16.79 -33.85
CA GLU A 634 -17.56 -16.61 -33.89
C GLU A 634 -18.11 -16.18 -32.52
N ALA A 635 -17.62 -16.77 -31.44
CA ALA A 635 -18.03 -16.43 -30.07
C ALA A 635 -17.72 -14.97 -29.70
N LEU A 636 -16.52 -14.48 -30.06
CA LEU A 636 -16.12 -13.09 -29.80
C LEU A 636 -16.90 -12.09 -30.69
N LEU A 637 -17.20 -12.47 -31.92
CA LEU A 637 -17.99 -11.66 -32.86
C LEU A 637 -19.46 -11.60 -32.46
N GLU A 638 -20.10 -12.72 -32.12
CA GLU A 638 -21.48 -12.74 -31.61
C GLU A 638 -21.59 -12.01 -30.27
N LEU A 639 -20.56 -12.01 -29.42
CA LEU A 639 -20.56 -11.25 -28.16
C LEU A 639 -20.58 -9.73 -28.40
N GLU A 640 -19.65 -9.17 -29.17
CA GLU A 640 -19.63 -7.72 -29.49
C GLU A 640 -20.90 -7.31 -30.26
N LYS A 641 -21.38 -8.15 -31.17
CA LYS A 641 -22.66 -7.96 -31.89
C LYS A 641 -23.84 -7.90 -30.91
N ALA A 642 -23.94 -8.85 -29.98
CA ALA A 642 -25.03 -8.91 -29.01
C ALA A 642 -24.98 -7.76 -27.99
N CYS A 643 -23.80 -7.36 -27.51
CA CYS A 643 -23.64 -6.15 -26.69
C CYS A 643 -24.07 -4.89 -27.46
N ARG A 644 -23.65 -4.74 -28.73
CA ARG A 644 -24.03 -3.61 -29.59
C ARG A 644 -25.54 -3.56 -29.88
N SER A 645 -26.21 -4.71 -29.96
CA SER A 645 -27.67 -4.80 -30.14
C SER A 645 -28.47 -4.74 -28.83
N CYS A 646 -27.85 -4.93 -27.67
CA CYS A 646 -28.53 -5.00 -26.38
C CYS A 646 -27.73 -4.31 -25.27
N PRO A 647 -28.08 -3.06 -24.89
CA PRO A 647 -27.40 -2.33 -23.82
C PRO A 647 -27.38 -3.06 -22.47
N ARG A 648 -28.41 -3.86 -22.14
CA ARG A 648 -28.42 -4.73 -20.94
C ARG A 648 -27.26 -5.72 -20.93
N LEU A 649 -26.86 -6.22 -22.10
CA LEU A 649 -25.77 -7.18 -22.23
C LEU A 649 -24.40 -6.48 -22.24
N GLU A 650 -24.28 -5.24 -22.74
CA GLU A 650 -23.07 -4.43 -22.49
C GLU A 650 -22.93 -4.11 -20.99
N ASP A 651 -24.02 -3.71 -20.33
CA ASP A 651 -24.07 -3.48 -18.88
C ASP A 651 -23.61 -4.73 -18.12
N LEU A 652 -24.19 -5.90 -18.43
CA LEU A 652 -23.80 -7.18 -17.82
C LEU A 652 -22.32 -7.52 -18.05
N CYS A 653 -21.80 -7.35 -19.26
CA CYS A 653 -20.41 -7.69 -19.57
C CYS A 653 -19.44 -6.74 -18.85
N ARG A 654 -19.74 -5.44 -18.78
CA ARG A 654 -18.97 -4.47 -18.00
C ARG A 654 -18.99 -4.82 -16.51
N ASP A 655 -20.16 -5.13 -15.97
CA ASP A 655 -20.32 -5.40 -14.53
C ASP A 655 -19.76 -6.77 -14.15
N PHE A 656 -19.67 -7.73 -15.09
CA PHE A 656 -18.89 -8.96 -14.97
C PHE A 656 -17.37 -8.71 -14.97
N GLU A 657 -16.86 -7.81 -15.83
CA GLU A 657 -15.46 -7.35 -15.81
C GLU A 657 -15.06 -6.57 -14.53
N LEU A 658 -16.01 -6.26 -13.65
CA LEU A 658 -15.74 -5.72 -12.30
C LEU A 658 -15.71 -6.80 -11.21
N GLN A 659 -16.04 -8.06 -11.51
CA GLN A 659 -15.98 -9.17 -10.56
C GLN A 659 -14.54 -9.69 -10.40
N LYS A 660 -14.17 -10.08 -9.17
CA LYS A 660 -12.79 -10.51 -8.85
C LYS A 660 -12.30 -11.73 -9.65
N VAL A 661 -13.22 -12.58 -10.10
CA VAL A 661 -12.92 -13.75 -10.96
C VAL A 661 -12.49 -13.33 -12.37
N CYS A 662 -13.00 -12.19 -12.87
CA CYS A 662 -12.61 -11.61 -14.15
C CYS A 662 -11.35 -10.73 -13.97
N TYR A 663 -10.23 -11.36 -13.59
CA TYR A 663 -9.00 -10.67 -13.20
C TYR A 663 -8.20 -10.04 -14.37
N ILE A 664 -8.62 -10.32 -15.60
CA ILE A 664 -8.19 -9.73 -16.89
C ILE A 664 -9.46 -9.49 -17.74
N PRO A 665 -9.43 -8.67 -18.82
CA PRO A 665 -10.62 -8.39 -19.62
C PRO A 665 -11.28 -9.66 -20.16
N LEU A 666 -12.63 -9.70 -20.20
CA LEU A 666 -13.41 -10.90 -20.55
C LEU A 666 -12.98 -11.51 -21.89
N ASN A 667 -12.75 -10.66 -22.87
CA ASN A 667 -12.36 -11.06 -24.22
C ASN A 667 -11.01 -11.80 -24.26
N VAL A 668 -10.13 -11.63 -23.26
CA VAL A 668 -8.85 -12.36 -23.19
C VAL A 668 -9.08 -13.82 -22.78
N PHE A 669 -10.01 -14.09 -21.84
CA PHE A 669 -10.42 -15.46 -21.51
C PHE A 669 -10.96 -16.20 -22.75
N ILE A 670 -11.71 -15.49 -23.60
CA ILE A 670 -12.24 -16.01 -24.88
C ILE A 670 -11.11 -16.38 -25.86
N LEU A 671 -9.89 -15.85 -25.73
CA LEU A 671 -8.73 -16.23 -26.57
C LEU A 671 -7.88 -17.38 -25.99
N ARG A 672 -7.91 -17.62 -24.66
CA ARG A 672 -6.99 -18.52 -23.96
C ARG A 672 -6.78 -19.91 -24.59
N PRO A 673 -7.81 -20.62 -25.13
CA PRO A 673 -7.58 -21.92 -25.75
C PRO A 673 -6.59 -21.92 -26.93
N LEU A 674 -6.53 -20.84 -27.72
CA LEU A 674 -5.57 -20.72 -28.82
C LEU A 674 -4.16 -20.45 -28.29
N HIS A 675 -4.04 -19.57 -27.29
CA HIS A 675 -2.77 -19.31 -26.59
C HIS A 675 -2.19 -20.58 -25.94
N ARG A 676 -3.05 -21.47 -25.43
CA ARG A 676 -2.58 -22.71 -24.78
C ARG A 676 -1.85 -23.65 -25.74
N LEU A 677 -2.26 -23.70 -27.01
CA LEU A 677 -1.56 -24.49 -28.04
C LEU A 677 -0.10 -24.04 -28.23
N ILE A 678 0.14 -22.73 -28.24
CA ILE A 678 1.48 -22.15 -28.34
C ILE A 678 2.33 -22.56 -27.12
N HIS A 679 1.75 -22.54 -25.91
CA HIS A 679 2.45 -23.00 -24.72
C HIS A 679 2.78 -24.49 -24.75
N TYR A 680 1.90 -25.35 -25.26
CA TYR A 680 2.22 -26.77 -25.45
C TYR A 680 3.39 -26.95 -26.44
N LYS A 681 3.40 -26.21 -27.55
CA LYS A 681 4.52 -26.18 -28.50
C LYS A 681 5.83 -25.78 -27.81
N GLN A 682 5.85 -24.65 -27.11
CA GLN A 682 7.03 -24.16 -26.36
C GLN A 682 7.53 -25.13 -25.27
N ILE A 683 6.63 -25.86 -24.61
CA ILE A 683 6.98 -26.89 -23.61
C ILE A 683 7.64 -28.09 -24.32
N LEU A 684 7.06 -28.55 -25.43
CA LEU A 684 7.58 -29.68 -26.20
C LEU A 684 8.89 -29.37 -26.93
N GLU A 685 9.07 -28.15 -27.43
CA GLU A 685 10.35 -27.66 -27.97
C GLU A 685 11.47 -27.74 -26.92
N ARG A 686 11.18 -27.34 -25.68
CA ARG A 686 12.14 -27.41 -24.57
C ARG A 686 12.43 -28.85 -24.13
N LEU A 687 11.43 -29.73 -24.10
CA LEU A 687 11.64 -31.16 -23.85
C LEU A 687 12.48 -31.82 -24.97
N CYS A 688 12.20 -31.52 -26.24
CA CYS A 688 12.96 -32.03 -27.38
C CYS A 688 14.39 -31.47 -27.45
N LYS A 689 14.63 -30.26 -26.92
CA LYS A 689 15.98 -29.67 -26.78
C LYS A 689 16.77 -30.28 -25.62
N HIS A 690 16.09 -30.69 -24.54
CA HIS A 690 16.69 -31.31 -23.37
C HIS A 690 17.05 -32.78 -23.61
N TYR A 691 16.13 -33.56 -24.16
CA TYR A 691 16.33 -35.00 -24.35
C TYR A 691 17.25 -35.30 -25.56
N PRO A 692 18.28 -36.16 -25.40
CA PRO A 692 19.02 -36.69 -26.55
C PRO A 692 18.13 -37.64 -27.38
N ALA A 693 18.46 -37.82 -28.66
CA ALA A 693 17.67 -38.64 -29.59
C ALA A 693 17.55 -40.14 -29.20
N THR A 694 18.37 -40.60 -28.26
CA THR A 694 18.34 -41.95 -27.66
C THR A 694 17.41 -42.08 -26.45
N HIS A 695 16.87 -40.97 -25.91
CA HIS A 695 16.00 -41.00 -24.75
C HIS A 695 14.60 -41.55 -25.11
N VAL A 696 14.03 -42.37 -24.22
CA VAL A 696 12.70 -42.99 -24.40
C VAL A 696 11.61 -41.98 -24.74
N ASP A 697 11.60 -40.84 -24.04
CA ASP A 697 10.57 -39.80 -24.19
C ASP A 697 10.80 -38.88 -25.40
N PHE A 698 12.00 -38.89 -26.02
CA PHE A 698 12.31 -38.01 -27.16
C PHE A 698 11.40 -38.27 -28.36
N ARG A 699 11.10 -39.54 -28.64
CA ARG A 699 10.22 -39.93 -29.76
C ARG A 699 8.80 -39.41 -29.56
N ASP A 700 8.26 -39.60 -28.36
CA ASP A 700 6.89 -39.23 -28.02
C ASP A 700 6.75 -37.69 -27.95
N CYS A 701 7.72 -37.00 -27.32
CA CYS A 701 7.79 -35.53 -27.35
C CYS A 701 7.91 -34.97 -28.77
N ARG A 702 8.72 -35.56 -29.65
CA ARG A 702 8.90 -35.07 -31.02
C ARG A 702 7.66 -35.30 -31.89
N ALA A 703 6.96 -36.41 -31.70
CA ALA A 703 5.67 -36.64 -32.36
C ALA A 703 4.60 -35.65 -31.86
N ALA A 704 4.52 -35.45 -30.54
CA ALA A 704 3.63 -34.45 -29.94
C ALA A 704 3.92 -33.02 -30.43
N LEU A 705 5.21 -32.68 -30.62
CA LEU A 705 5.63 -31.39 -31.14
C LEU A 705 5.19 -31.18 -32.59
N ALA A 706 5.23 -32.22 -33.43
CA ALA A 706 4.71 -32.16 -34.79
C ALA A 706 3.18 -31.96 -34.78
N ASP A 707 2.45 -32.79 -34.03
CA ASP A 707 0.99 -32.72 -33.87
C ASP A 707 0.51 -31.32 -33.45
N VAL A 708 1.13 -30.70 -32.44
CA VAL A 708 0.72 -29.36 -32.00
C VAL A 708 1.20 -28.26 -32.94
N SER A 709 2.33 -28.43 -33.63
CA SER A 709 2.82 -27.43 -34.59
C SER A 709 1.89 -27.33 -35.81
N GLU A 710 1.40 -28.47 -36.31
CA GLU A 710 0.41 -28.53 -37.40
C GLU A 710 -0.88 -27.75 -37.02
N VAL A 711 -1.41 -28.01 -35.81
CA VAL A 711 -2.63 -27.36 -35.32
C VAL A 711 -2.42 -25.86 -35.03
N VAL A 712 -1.25 -25.45 -34.52
CA VAL A 712 -0.90 -24.03 -34.35
C VAL A 712 -0.80 -23.33 -35.70
N GLU A 713 -0.14 -23.94 -36.69
CA GLU A 713 0.01 -23.36 -38.03
C GLU A 713 -1.34 -23.14 -38.74
N GLN A 714 -2.26 -24.12 -38.65
CA GLN A 714 -3.63 -24.00 -39.15
C GLN A 714 -4.41 -22.85 -38.49
N LEU A 715 -4.23 -22.62 -37.18
CA LEU A 715 -5.00 -21.63 -36.41
C LEU A 715 -4.35 -20.24 -36.34
N GLN A 716 -3.06 -20.10 -36.64
CA GLN A 716 -2.29 -18.86 -36.46
C GLN A 716 -2.91 -17.64 -37.15
N GLY A 717 -3.39 -17.81 -38.38
CA GLY A 717 -4.04 -16.75 -39.16
C GLY A 717 -5.41 -16.31 -38.63
N SER A 718 -6.06 -17.13 -37.79
CA SER A 718 -7.27 -16.77 -37.03
C SER A 718 -6.88 -16.05 -35.74
N LEU A 719 -5.91 -16.59 -35.01
CA LEU A 719 -5.43 -16.04 -33.74
C LEU A 719 -4.97 -14.58 -33.87
N ILE A 720 -4.09 -14.26 -34.84
CA ILE A 720 -3.58 -12.88 -35.05
C ILE A 720 -4.74 -11.89 -35.25
N LYS A 721 -5.76 -12.28 -36.02
CA LYS A 721 -6.95 -11.46 -36.27
C LYS A 721 -7.80 -11.30 -35.01
N MET A 722 -7.95 -12.36 -34.21
CA MET A 722 -8.65 -12.32 -32.93
C MET A 722 -7.91 -11.46 -31.89
N GLU A 723 -6.58 -11.51 -31.82
CA GLU A 723 -5.79 -10.68 -30.90
C GLU A 723 -5.93 -9.19 -31.24
N ASN A 724 -5.78 -8.83 -32.53
CA ASN A 724 -6.01 -7.45 -32.97
C ASN A 724 -7.45 -7.00 -32.68
N PHE A 725 -8.45 -7.81 -33.03
CA PHE A 725 -9.86 -7.49 -32.77
C PHE A 725 -10.15 -7.33 -31.27
N GLN A 726 -9.65 -8.24 -30.42
CA GLN A 726 -9.72 -8.11 -28.96
C GLN A 726 -9.11 -6.80 -28.49
N LYS A 727 -7.96 -6.40 -29.05
CA LYS A 727 -7.25 -5.18 -28.65
C LYS A 727 -7.98 -3.91 -29.07
N LEU A 728 -8.56 -3.89 -30.27
CA LEU A 728 -9.44 -2.80 -30.71
C LEU A 728 -10.70 -2.68 -29.82
N LEU A 729 -11.29 -3.81 -29.39
CA LEU A 729 -12.41 -3.82 -28.44
C LEU A 729 -12.03 -3.34 -27.03
N GLU A 730 -10.80 -3.64 -26.57
CA GLU A 730 -10.27 -3.10 -25.30
C GLU A 730 -10.07 -1.58 -25.39
N LEU A 731 -9.43 -1.10 -26.46
CA LEU A 731 -9.19 0.33 -26.68
C LEU A 731 -10.50 1.11 -26.89
N LYS A 732 -11.54 0.50 -27.47
CA LYS A 732 -12.90 1.05 -27.56
C LYS A 732 -13.53 1.27 -26.17
N LYS A 733 -13.14 0.50 -25.14
CA LYS A 733 -13.62 0.71 -23.75
C LYS A 733 -12.87 1.84 -23.04
N ASP A 734 -11.58 2.04 -23.36
CA ASP A 734 -10.70 3.03 -22.74
C ASP A 734 -10.79 4.44 -23.37
N LEU A 735 -11.21 4.55 -24.64
CA LEU A 735 -11.27 5.81 -25.39
C LEU A 735 -12.69 6.39 -25.47
N THR A 736 -12.77 7.72 -25.60
CA THR A 736 -14.01 8.45 -25.90
C THR A 736 -13.76 9.58 -26.91
N GLY A 737 -14.82 10.05 -27.58
CA GLY A 737 -14.70 11.05 -28.65
C GLY A 737 -14.19 10.46 -29.98
N ILE A 738 -14.39 9.16 -30.20
CA ILE A 738 -14.23 8.49 -31.48
C ILE A 738 -15.25 7.34 -31.56
N ASP A 739 -16.14 7.36 -32.54
CA ASP A 739 -17.22 6.38 -32.64
C ASP A 739 -16.76 5.10 -33.38
N ASN A 740 -16.00 5.29 -34.46
CA ASN A 740 -15.55 4.22 -35.36
C ASN A 740 -14.08 3.84 -35.15
N LEU A 741 -13.73 3.44 -33.91
CA LEU A 741 -12.39 2.88 -33.63
C LEU A 741 -12.23 1.47 -34.24
N VAL A 742 -13.27 0.63 -34.15
CA VAL A 742 -13.23 -0.78 -34.53
C VAL A 742 -13.79 -0.94 -35.95
N VAL A 743 -12.91 -0.82 -36.94
CA VAL A 743 -13.25 -0.92 -38.38
C VAL A 743 -12.51 -2.09 -39.05
N PRO A 744 -13.07 -2.72 -40.11
CA PRO A 744 -12.37 -3.75 -40.86
C PRO A 744 -11.03 -3.23 -41.43
N GLY A 745 -9.98 -4.03 -41.34
CA GLY A 745 -8.65 -3.70 -41.86
C GLY A 745 -7.79 -2.78 -40.97
N ARG A 746 -8.34 -2.15 -39.92
CA ARG A 746 -7.51 -1.44 -38.94
C ARG A 746 -6.77 -2.44 -38.04
N GLU A 747 -5.49 -2.16 -37.80
CA GLU A 747 -4.62 -2.95 -36.94
C GLU A 747 -3.94 -2.07 -35.90
N PHE A 748 -3.92 -2.53 -34.65
CA PHE A 748 -3.21 -1.86 -33.56
C PHE A 748 -1.70 -2.14 -33.62
N ILE A 749 -0.88 -1.08 -33.52
CA ILE A 749 0.58 -1.21 -33.56
C ILE A 749 1.21 -0.83 -32.21
N ARG A 750 0.95 0.37 -31.69
CA ARG A 750 1.54 0.84 -30.41
C ARG A 750 0.61 1.77 -29.65
N LEU A 751 0.53 1.60 -28.32
CA LEU A 751 -0.04 2.56 -27.38
C LEU A 751 1.06 3.06 -26.45
N GLY A 752 0.95 4.29 -25.98
CA GLY A 752 1.89 4.78 -24.97
C GLY A 752 1.80 6.27 -24.74
N CYS A 753 2.76 6.77 -23.96
CA CYS A 753 2.74 8.14 -23.48
C CYS A 753 3.91 8.96 -24.03
N LEU A 754 3.59 10.10 -24.65
CA LEU A 754 4.54 11.09 -25.17
C LEU A 754 4.14 12.49 -24.67
N SER A 755 5.07 13.43 -24.72
CA SER A 755 4.81 14.84 -24.37
C SER A 755 4.63 15.69 -25.63
N LYS A 756 3.40 16.06 -25.98
CA LYS A 756 3.12 17.05 -27.04
C LYS A 756 3.65 18.42 -26.62
N LEU A 757 4.44 19.07 -27.47
CA LEU A 757 4.84 20.47 -27.29
C LEU A 757 3.65 21.41 -27.62
N SER A 758 3.59 22.53 -26.91
CA SER A 758 2.54 23.55 -27.07
C SER A 758 3.07 24.92 -26.65
N GLY A 759 2.35 26.00 -26.92
CA GLY A 759 2.68 27.34 -26.41
C GLY A 759 2.69 27.44 -24.87
N LYS A 760 2.17 26.42 -24.17
CA LYS A 760 2.18 26.26 -22.70
C LYS A 760 3.27 25.27 -22.23
N GLY A 761 4.26 24.96 -23.08
CA GLY A 761 5.35 24.01 -22.83
C GLY A 761 5.01 22.56 -23.20
N LEU A 762 5.82 21.62 -22.72
CA LEU A 762 5.61 20.17 -22.91
C LEU A 762 4.44 19.64 -22.09
N GLN A 763 3.62 18.78 -22.71
CA GLN A 763 2.40 18.27 -22.09
C GLN A 763 2.17 16.79 -22.39
N GLN A 764 2.15 16.00 -21.33
CA GLN A 764 1.83 14.58 -21.38
C GLN A 764 0.49 14.30 -22.09
N ARG A 765 0.47 13.32 -22.99
CA ARG A 765 -0.70 12.75 -23.70
C ARG A 765 -0.55 11.23 -23.85
N MET A 766 -1.65 10.53 -24.05
CA MET A 766 -1.59 9.20 -24.66
C MET A 766 -1.63 9.34 -26.19
N PHE A 767 -0.88 8.47 -26.85
CA PHE A 767 -0.83 8.28 -28.30
C PHE A 767 -1.14 6.81 -28.62
N PHE A 768 -1.82 6.59 -29.73
CA PHE A 768 -2.22 5.27 -30.23
C PHE A 768 -1.95 5.24 -31.73
N LEU A 769 -0.95 4.45 -32.14
CA LEU A 769 -0.62 4.18 -33.53
C LEU A 769 -1.37 2.92 -34.00
N PHE A 770 -2.13 3.11 -35.07
CA PHE A 770 -2.73 2.05 -35.88
C PHE A 770 -2.06 2.02 -37.26
N ASN A 771 -2.37 1.03 -38.08
CA ASN A 771 -1.85 0.92 -39.46
C ASN A 771 -2.36 1.99 -40.44
N ASP A 772 -3.40 2.74 -40.08
CA ASP A 772 -3.99 3.82 -40.88
C ASP A 772 -3.84 5.23 -40.25
N VAL A 773 -3.83 5.33 -38.92
CA VAL A 773 -3.94 6.61 -38.19
C VAL A 773 -3.17 6.61 -36.86
N ILE A 774 -2.64 7.77 -36.47
CA ILE A 774 -2.22 8.06 -35.09
C ILE A 774 -3.31 8.88 -34.40
N LEU A 775 -3.89 8.36 -33.33
CA LEU A 775 -4.78 9.11 -32.43
C LEU A 775 -4.00 9.66 -31.23
N TYR A 776 -4.36 10.86 -30.78
CA TYR A 776 -3.80 11.44 -29.55
C TYR A 776 -4.85 12.17 -28.71
N THR A 777 -4.63 12.19 -27.38
CA THR A 777 -5.69 12.54 -26.41
C THR A 777 -5.72 14.02 -26.02
N SER A 778 -6.77 14.37 -25.26
CA SER A 778 -6.87 15.58 -24.46
C SER A 778 -5.90 15.55 -23.27
N ARG A 779 -5.82 16.66 -22.51
CA ARG A 779 -5.03 16.73 -21.26
C ARG A 779 -5.61 15.80 -20.20
N GLY A 780 -4.86 14.75 -19.86
CA GLY A 780 -5.21 13.86 -18.77
C GLY A 780 -6.35 12.91 -19.10
N MET A 781 -6.94 12.36 -18.03
CA MET A 781 -7.95 11.31 -18.07
C MET A 781 -9.29 11.87 -17.58
N MET A 782 -10.38 11.44 -18.18
CA MET A 782 -11.74 11.82 -17.80
C MET A 782 -12.12 11.27 -16.42
N PRO A 783 -13.13 11.85 -15.75
CA PRO A 783 -13.66 11.30 -14.50
C PRO A 783 -14.07 9.83 -14.57
N THR A 784 -14.47 9.32 -15.74
CA THR A 784 -14.90 7.92 -15.97
C THR A 784 -13.77 6.89 -16.04
N ASN A 785 -12.51 7.27 -15.80
CA ASN A 785 -11.32 6.43 -16.02
C ASN A 785 -11.15 6.04 -17.51
N GLN A 786 -11.27 7.05 -18.39
CA GLN A 786 -11.16 6.93 -19.85
C GLN A 786 -10.42 8.13 -20.44
N PHE A 787 -9.94 8.03 -21.68
CA PHE A 787 -9.21 9.10 -22.36
C PHE A 787 -9.97 9.67 -23.57
N LYS A 788 -10.32 10.95 -23.51
CA LYS A 788 -10.94 11.68 -24.64
C LYS A 788 -9.91 11.91 -25.75
N VAL A 789 -10.17 11.40 -26.95
CA VAL A 789 -9.40 11.73 -28.16
C VAL A 789 -9.51 13.23 -28.45
N HIS A 790 -8.43 13.85 -28.91
CA HIS A 790 -8.34 15.28 -29.24
C HIS A 790 -7.99 15.53 -30.70
N GLY A 791 -7.18 14.66 -31.31
CA GLY A 791 -6.81 14.76 -32.70
C GLY A 791 -6.39 13.43 -33.30
N GLN A 792 -6.46 13.37 -34.63
CA GLN A 792 -6.06 12.23 -35.45
C GLN A 792 -5.12 12.69 -36.57
N LEU A 793 -4.10 11.89 -36.85
CA LEU A 793 -3.11 12.12 -37.91
C LEU A 793 -3.14 10.89 -38.85
N PRO A 794 -3.76 10.98 -40.03
CA PRO A 794 -3.68 9.91 -41.03
C PRO A 794 -2.22 9.67 -41.44
N LEU A 795 -1.82 8.41 -41.58
CA LEU A 795 -0.44 8.06 -41.97
C LEU A 795 -0.16 8.29 -43.45
N HIS A 796 -1.18 8.29 -44.30
CA HIS A 796 -1.02 8.49 -45.74
C HIS A 796 -0.53 9.92 -46.04
N GLY A 797 0.61 10.04 -46.72
CA GLY A 797 1.27 11.33 -46.98
C GLY A 797 1.90 11.99 -45.74
N MET A 798 1.99 11.28 -44.61
CA MET A 798 2.67 11.75 -43.41
C MET A 798 4.19 11.63 -43.53
N THR A 799 4.93 12.53 -42.90
CA THR A 799 6.38 12.42 -42.71
C THR A 799 6.77 12.61 -41.23
N ILE A 800 7.93 12.09 -40.86
CA ILE A 800 8.45 12.11 -39.49
C ILE A 800 9.94 12.46 -39.52
N ARG A 801 10.36 13.41 -38.68
CA ARG A 801 11.76 13.87 -38.57
C ARG A 801 12.16 14.09 -37.12
N GLU A 802 13.43 13.87 -36.82
CA GLU A 802 14.03 14.24 -35.53
C GLU A 802 14.11 15.78 -35.46
N SER A 803 13.92 16.34 -34.26
CA SER A 803 13.77 17.79 -34.07
C SER A 803 14.21 18.25 -32.68
N GLU A 804 15.17 17.55 -32.07
CA GLU A 804 15.77 17.93 -30.78
C GLU A 804 16.45 19.30 -30.86
N ASP A 805 17.28 19.52 -31.90
CA ASP A 805 17.97 20.80 -32.16
C ASP A 805 17.02 21.96 -32.54
N GLU A 806 15.94 21.66 -33.27
CA GLU A 806 14.98 22.66 -33.77
C GLU A 806 14.17 23.31 -32.64
N TRP A 807 13.83 22.53 -31.60
CA TRP A 807 12.98 22.98 -30.49
C TRP A 807 13.74 23.11 -29.15
N GLY A 808 15.00 22.70 -29.09
CA GLY A 808 15.78 22.64 -27.85
C GLY A 808 15.21 21.67 -26.82
N VAL A 809 14.54 20.60 -27.27
CA VAL A 809 13.84 19.63 -26.42
C VAL A 809 14.45 18.24 -26.59
N PRO A 810 15.01 17.65 -25.51
CA PRO A 810 15.55 16.30 -25.55
C PRO A 810 14.54 15.25 -26.02
N HIS A 811 14.98 14.40 -26.94
CA HIS A 811 14.26 13.28 -27.53
C HIS A 811 12.97 13.71 -28.25
N ALA A 812 13.03 14.87 -28.91
CA ALA A 812 11.92 15.42 -29.69
C ALA A 812 11.96 15.02 -31.17
N PHE A 813 10.77 14.72 -31.70
CA PHE A 813 10.52 14.48 -33.11
C PHE A 813 9.23 15.17 -33.54
N THR A 814 9.18 15.56 -34.82
CA THR A 814 8.03 16.24 -35.42
C THR A 814 7.27 15.28 -36.32
N LEU A 815 5.98 15.14 -36.03
CA LEU A 815 4.99 14.41 -36.81
C LEU A 815 4.32 15.39 -37.78
N VAL A 816 4.65 15.31 -39.07
CA VAL A 816 4.15 16.23 -40.11
C VAL A 816 3.07 15.51 -40.92
N GLY A 817 1.80 15.79 -40.61
CA GLY A 817 0.66 15.36 -41.42
C GLY A 817 0.26 16.41 -42.45
N GLN A 818 -0.62 16.04 -43.40
CA GLN A 818 -1.02 16.90 -44.53
C GLN A 818 -1.64 18.25 -44.12
N GLN A 819 -2.35 18.30 -42.99
CA GLN A 819 -3.09 19.49 -42.53
C GLN A 819 -2.60 20.05 -41.18
N GLN A 820 -1.84 19.27 -40.41
CA GLN A 820 -1.34 19.68 -39.09
C GLN A 820 0.00 19.00 -38.79
N SER A 821 0.88 19.73 -38.09
CA SER A 821 2.13 19.20 -37.56
C SER A 821 2.09 19.16 -36.03
N VAL A 822 2.64 18.09 -35.43
CA VAL A 822 2.66 17.89 -33.98
C VAL A 822 4.08 17.53 -33.53
N VAL A 823 4.70 18.41 -32.76
CA VAL A 823 5.99 18.14 -32.13
C VAL A 823 5.76 17.35 -30.83
N VAL A 824 6.48 16.26 -30.65
CA VAL A 824 6.38 15.35 -29.49
C VAL A 824 7.76 15.02 -28.94
N ALA A 825 7.85 14.83 -27.63
CA ALA A 825 9.06 14.37 -26.95
C ALA A 825 8.81 13.06 -26.21
N ALA A 826 9.75 12.11 -26.33
CA ALA A 826 9.74 10.84 -25.61
C ALA A 826 10.29 10.96 -24.18
N SER A 827 10.09 9.93 -23.36
CA SER A 827 10.65 9.86 -22.00
C SER A 827 12.12 9.43 -21.96
N SER A 828 12.65 8.91 -23.06
CA SER A 828 14.05 8.52 -23.25
C SER A 828 14.35 8.34 -24.75
N LEU A 829 15.63 8.37 -25.12
CA LEU A 829 16.09 8.04 -26.48
C LEU A 829 15.57 6.67 -26.98
N ALA A 830 15.53 5.67 -26.10
CA ALA A 830 15.03 4.33 -26.46
C ALA A 830 13.52 4.32 -26.76
N GLU A 831 12.71 5.09 -26.02
CA GLU A 831 11.29 5.27 -26.37
C GLU A 831 11.12 6.09 -27.66
N MET A 832 11.95 7.11 -27.91
CA MET A 832 11.95 7.84 -29.18
C MET A 832 12.19 6.90 -30.35
N GLN A 833 13.27 6.11 -30.29
CA GLN A 833 13.64 5.17 -31.36
C GLN A 833 12.53 4.17 -31.68
N LYS A 834 11.91 3.56 -30.66
CA LYS A 834 10.74 2.68 -30.85
C LYS A 834 9.57 3.37 -31.56
N TRP A 835 9.18 4.55 -31.08
CA TRP A 835 8.04 5.28 -31.66
C TRP A 835 8.33 5.70 -33.10
N MET A 836 9.52 6.22 -33.38
CA MET A 836 9.89 6.62 -34.73
C MET A 836 9.98 5.43 -35.68
N GLU A 837 10.50 4.29 -35.24
CA GLU A 837 10.59 3.07 -36.06
C GLU A 837 9.19 2.54 -36.42
N ASP A 838 8.33 2.31 -35.43
CA ASP A 838 6.98 1.79 -35.68
C ASP A 838 6.16 2.76 -36.55
N ILE A 839 6.31 4.08 -36.37
CA ILE A 839 5.64 5.08 -37.23
C ILE A 839 6.20 5.04 -38.66
N ARG A 840 7.51 4.92 -38.87
CA ARG A 840 8.09 4.78 -40.22
C ARG A 840 7.55 3.53 -40.92
N VAL A 841 7.60 2.37 -40.24
CA VAL A 841 7.11 1.09 -40.80
C VAL A 841 5.61 1.16 -41.13
N ALA A 842 4.81 1.77 -40.27
CA ALA A 842 3.39 1.98 -40.53
C ALA A 842 3.13 2.93 -41.72
N ILE A 843 3.88 4.03 -41.84
CA ILE A 843 3.78 4.97 -42.98
C ILE A 843 4.15 4.29 -44.31
N GLU A 844 5.25 3.54 -44.36
CA GLU A 844 5.64 2.83 -45.59
C GLU A 844 4.61 1.74 -45.95
N THR A 845 4.10 1.00 -44.97
CA THR A 845 3.02 0.03 -45.18
C THR A 845 1.78 0.71 -45.77
N ALA A 846 1.33 1.82 -45.18
CA ALA A 846 0.17 2.60 -45.63
C ALA A 846 0.31 3.27 -47.01
N LYS A 847 1.53 3.34 -47.59
CA LYS A 847 1.73 3.68 -49.00
C LYS A 847 1.47 2.49 -49.93
N THR A 848 1.79 1.27 -49.50
CA THR A 848 1.65 0.06 -50.34
C THR A 848 0.21 -0.45 -50.43
N THR A 849 -0.61 -0.25 -49.38
CA THR A 849 -2.01 -0.75 -49.27
C THR A 849 -3.03 0.09 -50.06
N ASN A 850 -2.67 0.52 -51.27
CA ASN A 850 -3.41 1.41 -52.18
C ASN A 850 -4.95 1.45 -52.00
N GLY A 851 -5.45 2.56 -51.43
CA GLY A 851 -6.76 3.12 -51.81
C GLY A 851 -8.02 2.60 -51.12
N LEU A 852 -7.96 1.81 -50.03
CA LEU A 852 -9.17 1.52 -49.27
C LEU A 852 -9.56 2.66 -48.31
N SER A 853 -10.57 3.44 -48.74
CA SER A 853 -11.46 4.26 -47.92
C SER A 853 -10.85 5.46 -47.17
N SER A 854 -10.42 6.48 -47.91
CA SER A 854 -10.37 7.85 -47.36
C SER A 854 -11.77 8.42 -47.07
N ASP A 855 -12.80 7.93 -47.77
CA ASP A 855 -14.11 8.57 -47.86
C ASP A 855 -15.04 8.30 -46.66
N LEU A 856 -14.77 7.26 -45.84
CA LEU A 856 -15.60 6.92 -44.67
C LEU A 856 -15.21 7.67 -43.39
N LEU A 857 -14.13 8.47 -43.41
CA LEU A 857 -13.68 9.26 -42.25
C LEU A 857 -14.06 10.75 -42.34
N THR A 858 -14.66 11.18 -43.45
CA THR A 858 -15.10 12.57 -43.68
C THR A 858 -16.62 12.74 -43.61
N SER A 859 -17.20 12.47 -42.44
CA SER A 859 -18.55 12.96 -42.11
C SER A 859 -18.67 13.36 -40.63
N SER A 860 -19.58 14.31 -40.34
CA SER A 860 -19.89 14.86 -39.01
C SER A 860 -18.77 15.63 -38.25
N LEU A 861 -18.24 16.71 -38.83
CA LEU A 861 -17.85 17.92 -38.06
C LEU A 861 -17.73 19.17 -38.96
N SER A 862 -18.81 19.53 -39.68
CA SER A 862 -18.83 20.67 -40.60
C SER A 862 -20.17 21.41 -40.59
N GLY A 863 -20.19 22.60 -39.99
CA GLY A 863 -21.36 23.49 -39.89
C GLY A 863 -21.17 24.46 -38.70
N SER A 864 -21.13 25.78 -38.86
CA SER A 864 -21.50 26.61 -40.02
C SER A 864 -20.70 27.92 -40.11
N LYS A 865 -20.72 28.53 -41.31
CA LYS A 865 -20.18 29.85 -41.73
C LYS A 865 -18.71 29.93 -42.17
N CYS A 866 -18.43 31.01 -42.89
CA CYS A 866 -17.40 31.23 -43.93
C CYS A 866 -17.37 32.75 -44.23
N PRO A 867 -16.41 33.29 -45.02
CA PRO A 867 -14.96 33.38 -44.81
C PRO A 867 -14.50 34.85 -44.57
N GLU A 868 -13.18 35.09 -44.63
CA GLU A 868 -12.48 36.40 -44.56
C GLU A 868 -12.53 37.08 -43.17
N ASP A 869 -11.45 37.68 -42.63
CA ASP A 869 -10.08 37.88 -43.14
C ASP A 869 -9.02 37.83 -42.00
N SER A 870 -7.74 37.72 -42.39
CA SER A 870 -6.48 37.74 -41.63
C SER A 870 -6.47 38.04 -40.10
N ALA A 871 -6.15 37.02 -39.28
CA ALA A 871 -5.59 37.21 -37.93
C ALA A 871 -4.82 35.97 -37.42
N VAL A 872 -3.94 36.17 -36.41
CA VAL A 872 -3.23 35.10 -35.70
C VAL A 872 -4.10 34.57 -34.56
N GLU A 873 -4.85 33.49 -34.80
CA GLU A 873 -5.71 32.84 -33.79
C GLU A 873 -4.90 32.20 -32.65
N ALA A 874 -5.34 32.42 -31.41
CA ALA A 874 -4.67 31.93 -30.20
C ALA A 874 -5.43 30.77 -29.53
N GLU A 875 -4.72 29.76 -29.00
CA GLU A 875 -5.31 28.59 -28.32
C GLU A 875 -6.08 28.95 -27.03
N SER A 876 -7.35 29.34 -27.19
CA SER A 876 -8.32 29.78 -26.18
C SER A 876 -8.95 28.61 -25.40
N GLU A 877 -8.11 27.83 -24.72
CA GLU A 877 -8.56 26.75 -23.83
C GLU A 877 -9.16 27.26 -22.49
N ASP A 878 -10.43 27.69 -22.50
CA ASP A 878 -11.24 27.84 -21.29
C ASP A 878 -12.69 27.36 -21.51
N GLU A 879 -12.87 26.04 -21.66
CA GLU A 879 -14.20 25.42 -21.44
C GLU A 879 -14.50 25.34 -19.94
N THR A 880 -14.87 26.48 -19.35
CA THR A 880 -15.67 26.50 -18.12
C THR A 880 -17.14 26.77 -18.44
N ALA A 881 -17.99 25.80 -18.10
CA ALA A 881 -19.44 25.74 -18.32
C ALA A 881 -19.92 25.44 -19.76
N ALA A 882 -20.01 24.14 -20.08
CA ALA A 882 -20.95 23.61 -21.08
C ALA A 882 -22.25 23.14 -20.39
N SER A 883 -23.38 23.25 -21.11
CA SER A 883 -24.74 23.20 -20.58
C SER A 883 -25.19 21.88 -19.95
N GLN A 884 -26.06 21.98 -18.93
CA GLN A 884 -26.92 20.87 -18.50
C GLN A 884 -28.08 20.68 -19.50
N THR A 885 -28.12 19.60 -20.28
CA THR A 885 -29.37 18.99 -20.83
C THR A 885 -29.12 17.63 -21.51
N SER A 886 -28.66 16.63 -20.76
CA SER A 886 -28.94 15.21 -21.07
C SER A 886 -28.92 14.39 -19.78
N LEU A 887 -29.77 13.37 -19.68
CA LEU A 887 -29.95 12.55 -18.48
C LEU A 887 -29.27 11.17 -18.64
N GLU A 888 -28.00 11.18 -19.04
CA GLU A 888 -27.18 9.97 -19.05
C GLU A 888 -26.70 9.62 -17.63
N ARG A 889 -26.81 8.34 -17.27
CA ARG A 889 -26.40 7.83 -15.96
C ARG A 889 -24.86 7.83 -15.88
N PRO A 890 -24.25 8.21 -14.75
CA PRO A 890 -22.83 8.01 -14.54
C PRO A 890 -22.48 6.51 -14.60
N ALA A 891 -21.73 6.10 -15.61
CA ALA A 891 -21.27 4.71 -15.73
C ALA A 891 -20.26 4.37 -14.61
N PRO A 892 -20.33 3.16 -14.01
CA PRO A 892 -19.32 2.72 -13.05
C PRO A 892 -17.95 2.64 -13.74
N HIS A 893 -16.90 3.16 -13.10
CA HIS A 893 -15.60 3.25 -13.77
C HIS A 893 -14.97 1.86 -13.92
N ARG A 894 -14.29 1.65 -15.06
CA ARG A 894 -13.69 0.38 -15.47
C ARG A 894 -12.32 0.15 -14.78
N GLY A 895 -11.88 -1.11 -14.72
CA GLY A 895 -10.58 -1.49 -14.19
C GLY A 895 -9.39 -0.92 -14.97
N ASN A 896 -8.23 -0.79 -14.33
CA ASN A 896 -7.04 -0.18 -14.93
C ASN A 896 -6.36 -1.11 -15.95
N THR A 897 -6.52 -0.80 -17.24
CA THR A 897 -5.84 -1.47 -18.36
C THR A 897 -4.37 -1.06 -18.50
N MET A 898 -3.66 -1.65 -19.49
CA MET A 898 -2.29 -1.28 -19.81
C MET A 898 -2.14 0.17 -20.29
N VAL A 899 -3.20 0.79 -20.83
CA VAL A 899 -3.24 2.23 -21.16
C VAL A 899 -2.96 3.09 -19.92
N HIS A 900 -3.60 2.74 -18.80
CA HIS A 900 -3.45 3.40 -17.51
C HIS A 900 -2.05 3.21 -16.92
N VAL A 901 -1.46 2.01 -17.10
CA VAL A 901 -0.08 1.73 -16.68
C VAL A 901 0.93 2.56 -17.48
N CYS A 902 0.74 2.65 -18.81
CA CYS A 902 1.59 3.46 -19.70
C CYS A 902 1.52 4.95 -19.36
N TRP A 903 0.30 5.48 -19.16
CA TRP A 903 0.07 6.85 -18.69
C TRP A 903 0.77 7.14 -17.35
N HIS A 904 0.70 6.24 -16.36
CA HIS A 904 1.33 6.47 -15.06
C HIS A 904 2.84 6.19 -14.99
N ARG A 905 3.44 5.63 -16.05
CA ARG A 905 4.87 5.27 -16.09
C ARG A 905 5.67 5.93 -17.23
N ASN A 906 5.03 6.72 -18.08
CA ASN A 906 5.63 7.42 -19.23
C ASN A 906 6.38 6.45 -20.18
N THR A 907 5.68 5.40 -20.61
CA THR A 907 6.20 4.31 -21.46
C THR A 907 5.19 3.95 -22.55
N SER A 908 5.60 3.12 -23.50
CA SER A 908 4.76 2.50 -24.52
C SER A 908 4.78 0.96 -24.49
N VAL A 909 3.81 0.36 -25.18
CA VAL A 909 3.67 -1.09 -25.44
C VAL A 909 3.14 -1.26 -26.86
N SER A 910 3.80 -2.09 -27.66
CA SER A 910 3.36 -2.49 -29.01
C SER A 910 2.54 -3.78 -29.01
N MET A 911 1.88 -4.07 -30.13
CA MET A 911 1.24 -5.35 -30.37
C MET A 911 2.25 -6.52 -30.27
N VAL A 912 3.48 -6.33 -30.75
CA VAL A 912 4.57 -7.30 -30.60
C VAL A 912 4.90 -7.54 -29.12
N ASP A 913 4.97 -6.47 -28.32
CA ASP A 913 5.18 -6.62 -26.87
C ASP A 913 3.99 -7.37 -26.21
N PHE A 914 2.74 -7.17 -26.66
CA PHE A 914 1.58 -7.95 -26.19
C PHE A 914 1.69 -9.44 -26.54
N SER A 915 2.01 -9.81 -27.79
CA SER A 915 2.20 -11.22 -28.19
C SER A 915 3.35 -11.88 -27.42
N VAL A 916 4.48 -11.18 -27.20
CA VAL A 916 5.59 -11.67 -26.36
C VAL A 916 5.15 -11.86 -24.89
N ALA A 917 4.29 -11.00 -24.35
CA ALA A 917 3.73 -11.15 -23.00
C ALA A 917 2.66 -12.25 -22.89
N VAL A 918 2.00 -12.59 -24.00
CA VAL A 918 1.14 -13.78 -24.14
C VAL A 918 1.98 -15.04 -24.17
N GLU A 919 3.01 -15.10 -25.02
CA GLU A 919 3.93 -16.24 -25.14
C GLU A 919 4.69 -16.58 -23.85
N ASN A 920 4.89 -15.60 -22.97
CA ASN A 920 5.63 -15.75 -21.71
C ASN A 920 4.74 -15.91 -20.47
N GLN A 921 3.48 -16.32 -20.61
CA GLN A 921 2.64 -16.68 -19.45
C GLN A 921 3.29 -17.79 -18.60
N LEU A 922 3.25 -17.62 -17.28
CA LEU A 922 3.82 -18.57 -16.33
C LEU A 922 2.98 -18.62 -15.05
N SER A 923 2.89 -19.79 -14.42
CA SER A 923 2.21 -19.95 -13.12
C SER A 923 3.02 -20.89 -12.22
N GLY A 924 2.97 -20.67 -10.92
CA GLY A 924 3.67 -21.53 -9.96
C GLY A 924 3.69 -20.99 -8.54
N ASN A 925 4.30 -21.74 -7.63
CA ASN A 925 4.53 -21.30 -6.25
C ASN A 925 5.80 -20.45 -6.17
N LEU A 926 5.72 -19.31 -5.48
CA LEU A 926 6.87 -18.49 -5.09
C LEU A 926 6.76 -18.11 -3.61
N LEU A 927 7.89 -17.98 -2.94
CA LEU A 927 7.98 -17.30 -1.64
C LEU A 927 8.26 -15.81 -1.90
N ARG A 928 7.43 -14.90 -1.39
CA ARG A 928 7.60 -13.44 -1.52
C ARG A 928 8.06 -12.80 -0.21
N LYS A 929 9.00 -11.86 -0.28
CA LYS A 929 9.43 -10.99 0.83
C LYS A 929 9.50 -9.52 0.37
N PHE A 930 9.06 -8.58 1.20
CA PHE A 930 9.27 -7.14 0.99
C PHE A 930 10.60 -6.72 1.64
N LYS A 931 11.21 -5.62 1.18
CA LYS A 931 12.50 -5.15 1.73
C LYS A 931 12.50 -4.97 3.26
N ASN A 932 11.38 -4.51 3.83
CA ASN A 932 11.24 -4.26 5.27
C ASN A 932 10.35 -5.31 5.99
N SER A 933 10.13 -6.50 5.42
CA SER A 933 9.34 -7.57 6.08
C SER A 933 10.21 -8.73 6.55
N ASN A 934 10.08 -9.12 7.81
CA ASN A 934 10.94 -10.14 8.40
C ASN A 934 10.71 -11.54 7.78
N GLY A 935 9.44 -11.91 7.53
CA GLY A 935 9.06 -13.22 6.98
C GLY A 935 9.02 -13.32 5.45
N TRP A 936 9.04 -14.56 4.97
CA TRP A 936 8.69 -14.94 3.60
C TRP A 936 7.25 -15.47 3.55
N GLN A 937 6.50 -15.14 2.50
CA GLN A 937 5.11 -15.56 2.30
C GLN A 937 5.00 -16.48 1.08
N LYS A 938 4.63 -17.75 1.28
CA LYS A 938 4.32 -18.69 0.18
C LYS A 938 3.02 -18.26 -0.50
N LEU A 939 3.06 -18.11 -1.82
CA LEU A 939 1.94 -17.66 -2.66
C LEU A 939 1.92 -18.48 -3.94
N TRP A 940 0.71 -18.73 -4.44
CA TRP A 940 0.54 -19.07 -5.84
C TRP A 940 0.60 -17.78 -6.66
N VAL A 941 1.40 -17.76 -7.72
CA VAL A 941 1.63 -16.59 -8.56
C VAL A 941 1.34 -16.94 -10.00
N VAL A 942 0.50 -16.13 -10.64
CA VAL A 942 0.20 -16.17 -12.07
C VAL A 942 0.81 -14.93 -12.72
N PHE A 943 1.52 -15.12 -13.82
CA PHE A 943 2.06 -14.05 -14.65
C PHE A 943 1.39 -14.08 -16.02
N THR A 944 0.71 -12.98 -16.35
CA THR A 944 -0.03 -12.76 -17.60
C THR A 944 -0.26 -11.26 -17.81
N ASN A 945 -0.36 -10.80 -19.05
CA ASN A 945 -0.65 -9.38 -19.39
C ASN A 945 0.22 -8.39 -18.58
N PHE A 946 1.55 -8.55 -18.69
CA PHE A 946 2.58 -7.74 -18.00
C PHE A 946 2.45 -7.66 -16.46
N SER A 947 1.70 -8.55 -15.81
CA SER A 947 1.30 -8.41 -14.41
C SER A 947 1.45 -9.71 -13.63
N LEU A 948 1.94 -9.61 -12.38
CA LEU A 948 1.86 -10.71 -11.41
C LEU A 948 0.52 -10.62 -10.67
N PHE A 949 -0.18 -11.74 -10.56
CA PHE A 949 -1.40 -11.91 -9.75
C PHE A 949 -1.09 -12.90 -8.63
N PHE A 950 -1.43 -12.53 -7.39
CA PHE A 950 -1.09 -13.30 -6.19
C PHE A 950 -2.31 -13.96 -5.58
N TYR A 951 -2.27 -15.27 -5.39
CA TYR A 951 -3.30 -16.10 -4.77
C TYR A 951 -2.72 -16.77 -3.52
N LYS A 952 -3.56 -17.17 -2.56
CA LYS A 952 -3.16 -17.92 -1.36
C LYS A 952 -2.87 -19.39 -1.72
N SER A 953 -3.66 -19.95 -2.64
CA SER A 953 -3.56 -21.31 -3.16
C SER A 953 -3.80 -21.34 -4.68
N HIS A 954 -3.39 -22.43 -5.33
CA HIS A 954 -3.74 -22.71 -6.73
C HIS A 954 -5.21 -23.13 -6.93
N GLN A 955 -5.97 -23.22 -5.83
CA GLN A 955 -7.39 -23.57 -5.80
C GLN A 955 -8.30 -22.34 -5.64
N ASP A 956 -7.73 -21.15 -5.38
CA ASP A 956 -8.50 -19.92 -5.18
C ASP A 956 -9.05 -19.38 -6.52
N ASP A 957 -10.33 -19.02 -6.58
CA ASP A 957 -10.98 -18.56 -7.81
C ASP A 957 -10.64 -17.11 -8.21
N TYR A 958 -9.97 -16.34 -7.34
CA TYR A 958 -9.61 -14.94 -7.60
C TYR A 958 -8.35 -14.48 -6.85
N PRO A 959 -7.58 -13.53 -7.41
CA PRO A 959 -6.35 -13.05 -6.79
C PRO A 959 -6.62 -12.14 -5.58
N LEU A 960 -5.71 -12.20 -4.61
CA LEU A 960 -5.63 -11.32 -3.44
C LEU A 960 -5.17 -9.90 -3.83
N ALA A 961 -4.28 -9.80 -4.81
CA ALA A 961 -3.68 -8.56 -5.31
C ALA A 961 -2.99 -8.79 -6.67
N SER A 962 -2.73 -7.70 -7.39
CA SER A 962 -1.92 -7.70 -8.62
C SER A 962 -0.77 -6.69 -8.57
N LEU A 963 0.24 -6.87 -9.43
CA LEU A 963 1.42 -6.01 -9.58
C LEU A 963 1.82 -5.90 -11.06
N PRO A 964 1.43 -4.81 -11.76
CA PRO A 964 1.85 -4.55 -13.14
C PRO A 964 3.35 -4.23 -13.20
N LEU A 965 4.07 -4.83 -14.14
CA LEU A 965 5.53 -4.91 -14.15
C LEU A 965 6.25 -3.94 -15.10
N LEU A 966 5.58 -3.28 -16.05
CA LEU A 966 6.24 -2.35 -17.00
C LEU A 966 7.21 -1.37 -16.32
N GLY A 967 8.50 -1.43 -16.67
CA GLY A 967 9.54 -0.56 -16.10
C GLY A 967 10.03 -0.93 -14.69
N TYR A 968 9.59 -2.05 -14.09
CA TYR A 968 10.37 -2.70 -13.04
C TYR A 968 11.69 -3.23 -13.63
N SER A 969 12.73 -3.34 -12.81
CA SER A 969 13.96 -4.06 -13.14
C SER A 969 13.97 -5.44 -12.45
N VAL A 970 14.48 -6.45 -13.17
CA VAL A 970 14.70 -7.82 -12.66
C VAL A 970 16.18 -8.01 -12.40
N SER A 971 16.54 -8.37 -11.18
CA SER A 971 17.93 -8.52 -10.74
C SER A 971 18.07 -9.67 -9.73
N VAL A 972 19.29 -10.06 -9.41
CA VAL A 972 19.59 -10.87 -8.22
C VAL A 972 19.87 -9.91 -7.05
N PRO A 973 19.51 -10.21 -5.79
CA PRO A 973 19.93 -9.40 -4.64
C PRO A 973 21.46 -9.28 -4.56
N SER A 974 21.96 -8.15 -4.06
CA SER A 974 23.39 -8.00 -3.72
C SER A 974 23.64 -8.48 -2.28
N ASP A 975 24.87 -8.89 -1.97
CA ASP A 975 25.24 -9.41 -0.64
C ASP A 975 24.87 -8.45 0.51
N SER A 976 25.04 -7.15 0.24
CA SER A 976 24.66 -6.02 1.12
C SER A 976 23.16 -5.92 1.46
N GLU A 977 22.29 -6.72 0.85
CA GLU A 977 20.86 -6.79 1.18
C GLU A 977 20.52 -7.97 2.12
N ASN A 978 21.51 -8.76 2.57
CA ASN A 978 21.41 -9.83 3.57
C ASN A 978 20.34 -10.89 3.24
N ILE A 979 20.24 -11.28 1.96
CA ILE A 979 19.28 -12.28 1.47
C ILE A 979 19.96 -13.65 1.27
N HIS A 980 20.28 -14.33 2.37
CA HIS A 980 20.95 -15.63 2.37
C HIS A 980 19.98 -16.81 2.11
N LYS A 981 19.33 -16.82 0.94
CA LYS A 981 18.59 -17.99 0.43
C LYS A 981 18.83 -18.12 -1.08
N ASP A 982 18.99 -19.36 -1.55
CA ASP A 982 19.20 -19.68 -2.97
C ASP A 982 17.97 -19.34 -3.81
N TYR A 983 18.19 -19.15 -5.11
CA TYR A 983 17.15 -18.99 -6.14
C TYR A 983 16.22 -17.79 -5.92
N VAL A 984 16.77 -16.69 -5.41
CA VAL A 984 16.06 -15.42 -5.18
C VAL A 984 16.29 -14.42 -6.31
N PHE A 985 15.21 -13.92 -6.90
CA PHE A 985 15.22 -12.72 -7.75
C PHE A 985 14.56 -11.52 -7.06
N LYS A 986 14.93 -10.33 -7.52
CA LYS A 986 14.56 -9.02 -7.00
C LYS A 986 13.86 -8.22 -8.10
N LEU A 987 12.64 -7.76 -7.80
CA LEU A 987 11.88 -6.82 -8.62
C LEU A 987 11.95 -5.43 -7.98
N HIS A 988 12.48 -4.45 -8.72
CA HIS A 988 12.70 -3.09 -8.22
C HIS A 988 12.09 -2.03 -9.15
N PHE A 989 11.30 -1.10 -8.59
CA PHE A 989 10.79 0.08 -9.29
C PHE A 989 10.68 1.27 -8.34
N LYS A 990 11.53 2.29 -8.57
CA LYS A 990 11.58 3.51 -7.73
C LYS A 990 11.82 3.14 -6.26
N SER A 991 10.83 3.29 -5.38
CA SER A 991 10.88 2.90 -3.96
C SER A 991 10.31 1.50 -3.65
N HIS A 992 9.75 0.80 -4.63
CA HIS A 992 9.15 -0.52 -4.46
C HIS A 992 10.19 -1.60 -4.73
N ILE A 993 10.47 -2.44 -3.73
CA ILE A 993 11.40 -3.57 -3.82
C ILE A 993 10.72 -4.82 -3.26
N TYR A 994 10.66 -5.86 -4.09
CA TYR A 994 10.13 -7.18 -3.77
C TYR A 994 11.20 -8.23 -4.06
N TYR A 995 11.31 -9.22 -3.18
CA TYR A 995 12.12 -10.42 -3.38
C TYR A 995 11.20 -11.63 -3.59
N PHE A 996 11.57 -12.51 -4.51
CA PHE A 996 10.85 -13.73 -4.84
C PHE A 996 11.82 -14.89 -4.91
N ARG A 997 11.51 -15.99 -4.24
CA ARG A 997 12.30 -17.24 -4.24
C ARG A 997 11.51 -18.37 -4.91
N SER A 998 12.16 -19.09 -5.82
CA SER A 998 11.63 -20.33 -6.41
C SER A 998 12.00 -21.57 -5.59
N GLU A 999 11.56 -22.74 -6.04
CA GLU A 999 11.88 -24.05 -5.44
C GLU A 999 13.15 -24.73 -6.01
N SER A 1000 13.68 -24.21 -7.14
CA SER A 1000 14.80 -24.78 -7.91
C SER A 1000 15.44 -23.76 -8.88
N GLU A 1001 16.64 -24.08 -9.35
CA GLU A 1001 17.42 -23.31 -10.32
C GLU A 1001 16.67 -23.05 -11.63
N TYR A 1002 16.27 -24.10 -12.35
CA TYR A 1002 15.48 -24.00 -13.59
C TYR A 1002 14.26 -23.09 -13.41
N THR A 1003 13.51 -23.25 -12.32
CA THR A 1003 12.32 -22.44 -12.07
C THR A 1003 12.69 -20.98 -11.75
N PHE A 1004 13.84 -20.70 -11.13
CA PHE A 1004 14.34 -19.34 -10.93
C PHE A 1004 14.77 -18.68 -12.26
N GLU A 1005 15.50 -19.40 -13.10
CA GLU A 1005 15.85 -18.91 -14.44
C GLU A 1005 14.62 -18.63 -15.28
N ARG A 1006 13.67 -19.57 -15.33
CA ARG A 1006 12.41 -19.45 -16.09
C ARG A 1006 11.53 -18.29 -15.59
N TRP A 1007 11.43 -18.08 -14.27
CA TRP A 1007 10.73 -16.90 -13.73
C TRP A 1007 11.43 -15.59 -14.09
N MET A 1008 12.77 -15.54 -14.07
CA MET A 1008 13.50 -14.36 -14.52
C MET A 1008 13.37 -14.12 -16.03
N GLU A 1009 13.40 -15.16 -16.85
CA GLU A 1009 13.23 -15.11 -18.31
C GLU A 1009 11.89 -14.44 -18.69
N VAL A 1010 10.77 -14.97 -18.20
CA VAL A 1010 9.43 -14.47 -18.56
C VAL A 1010 9.16 -13.07 -18.00
N ILE A 1011 9.69 -12.74 -16.82
CA ILE A 1011 9.53 -11.38 -16.28
C ILE A 1011 10.45 -10.41 -17.03
N ARG A 1012 11.66 -10.80 -17.45
CA ARG A 1012 12.57 -9.97 -18.24
C ARG A 1012 11.94 -9.55 -19.57
N SER A 1013 11.27 -10.44 -20.31
CA SER A 1013 10.65 -10.09 -21.59
C SER A 1013 9.51 -9.09 -21.49
N ALA A 1014 8.88 -8.94 -20.31
CA ALA A 1014 7.83 -7.97 -20.04
C ALA A 1014 8.28 -6.74 -19.20
N THR A 1015 9.55 -6.66 -18.82
CA THR A 1015 10.12 -5.55 -18.03
C THR A 1015 11.18 -4.79 -18.81
N LEU A 1016 12.04 -5.50 -19.54
CA LEU A 1016 13.02 -4.90 -20.44
C LEU A 1016 12.32 -4.46 -21.72
N SER A 1017 12.46 -3.18 -22.02
CA SER A 1017 12.19 -2.68 -23.37
C SER A 1017 13.10 -3.41 -24.37
N SER A 1018 12.50 -3.90 -25.44
CA SER A 1018 13.07 -4.80 -26.45
C SER A 1018 14.14 -4.13 -27.37
N SER A 1019 15.25 -3.68 -26.79
CA SER A 1019 16.33 -2.94 -27.47
C SER A 1019 17.68 -3.67 -27.59
N GLY A 1020 17.82 -4.87 -27.01
CA GLY A 1020 19.11 -5.57 -26.91
C GLY A 1020 19.27 -6.88 -27.70
N ALA A 1021 18.25 -7.33 -28.45
CA ALA A 1021 18.18 -8.71 -28.96
C ALA A 1021 17.92 -8.85 -30.49
N ARG A 1022 17.99 -7.77 -31.28
CA ARG A 1022 17.93 -7.86 -32.75
C ARG A 1022 19.32 -8.11 -33.37
N GLY A 1023 19.87 -9.31 -33.11
CA GLY A 1023 20.92 -9.89 -33.96
C GLY A 1023 20.30 -10.56 -35.19
N PRO A 1024 20.97 -10.56 -36.38
CA PRO A 1024 20.38 -11.07 -37.61
C PRO A 1024 20.35 -12.61 -37.67
N SER A 1025 19.37 -13.22 -37.00
CA SER A 1025 19.08 -14.66 -37.05
C SER A 1025 17.97 -15.00 -38.04
N ASN A 1026 18.05 -14.45 -39.26
CA ASN A 1026 17.19 -14.84 -40.38
C ASN A 1026 17.99 -14.80 -41.69
N LYS A 1027 18.64 -15.92 -42.02
CA LYS A 1027 18.93 -16.25 -43.42
C LYS A 1027 17.79 -17.10 -43.93
N GLU A 1028 17.18 -16.68 -45.02
CA GLU A 1028 16.07 -17.37 -45.64
C GLU A 1028 16.47 -18.77 -46.13
N SER A 1029 15.57 -19.73 -45.96
CA SER A 1029 15.50 -20.92 -46.79
C SER A 1029 14.05 -21.09 -47.27
N ARG A 1030 13.66 -20.31 -48.28
CA ARG A 1030 12.40 -20.53 -48.99
C ARG A 1030 12.50 -21.85 -49.79
N PRO A 1031 11.55 -22.77 -49.70
CA PRO A 1031 11.32 -23.71 -50.80
C PRO A 1031 10.74 -22.94 -52.01
N HIS A 1032 10.76 -23.59 -53.18
CA HIS A 1032 9.97 -23.20 -54.34
C HIS A 1032 8.52 -23.68 -54.21
#